data_AF-A0A975WA77-F1
#
_entry.id   AF-A0A975WA77-F1
#
_cell.length_a   1.000
_cell.length_b   1.000
_cell.length_c   1.000
_cell.angle_alpha   90.00
_cell.angle_beta   90.00
_cell.angle_gamma   90.00
#
_symmetry.space_group_name_H-M   'P 1'
#
loop_
_entity.id
_entity.type
_entity.pdbx_description
1 polymer ?
#
loop_
_entity_poly.entity_id
_entity_poly.type
_entity_poly.pdbx_seq_one_letter_code
_entity_poly.pdbx_strand_id
1 'polypeptide(L)'
;MIVFPLVGKSRRFSDAGYTLPKFRLEAFGAPIFRHIVQHFNGPGIKDDFLFILQEDDFTENFIRAECAKAGVAEDRIQVHRVPRMTAGQADTVAQGIRATDVPADERIIIFNVDTIRLNFKLPSAKVLKPLDGYLEVFRGEGDHWSFAEVADPKAFKASGAAEVKAVAEKVRISDFCSNGLYYFRTAELFLKHFDEEAKNYSIGNELFVAPIYNRLIKNGHRVAAVLVPAEAMHFCGTPQEYEAFRAQQSPRGIELDFAYHMSVLTRMYTQGRSQPRFTEFFDHIMAHPSIAQQGKLTEICRNILEYHVEHDSFSHYTFGLRGLRAEAKGFRKATQALRPILNDMLQRAYFENDRAKAMNILAGLINLCEADALKRPSEALKFAFADFSLPVHRHILRIMRKSISPSRMIKHVVDLEQESPTVVFLFFIYCITRLRPEADRKPILAYIERHLETAREHSKGDDKRRQILRNIVAQDVGQTSAKPQVKAERPAAPKKRFGLKSLLPSFSKKPALRGALLLSGQMRADDFAQNFRNSPLFDGIELTTLISTWANRGTPPANFGTLRGYEERIRPVIREVCLEKQISGEAFNKTYDFSPSSRISEKALYEAYDAEWVQIDREGETCQKFKHNQERLFYKLFDVYHSAIETGEFDFFIRMRPDLSFDFDQSELREAIEICARQPRAIFVRRAPLYDIHFPFVDDNFAIAGPEAIKHYCGVWHEYGKKYKDLPFDTGSGAINPHSTLGYSLMLSDLYIRPIFSFQNWQYNATRICTVAEYIGFLRARSGADPSVVSRLVDRLSELEPAQ
;
A
#
# COMPACT_ATOMS: atom_id res chain seq x y z
N MET A 1 4.04 -11.27 37.13
CA MET A 1 4.54 -10.18 36.26
C MET A 1 5.33 -10.76 35.08
N ILE A 2 5.20 -10.14 33.89
CA ILE A 2 5.98 -10.43 32.69
C ILE A 2 6.87 -9.21 32.39
N VAL A 3 8.17 -9.43 32.25
CA VAL A 3 9.19 -8.39 32.14
C VAL A 3 9.86 -8.45 30.76
N PHE A 4 9.85 -7.33 30.05
CA PHE A 4 10.45 -7.18 28.73
C PHE A 4 11.63 -6.20 28.79
N PRO A 5 12.88 -6.65 28.64
CA PRO A 5 14.04 -5.76 28.52
C PRO A 5 14.24 -5.30 27.06
N LEU A 6 14.15 -4.00 26.80
CA LEU A 6 14.23 -3.36 25.47
C LEU A 6 15.45 -2.43 25.28
N VAL A 7 16.44 -2.47 26.16
CA VAL A 7 17.60 -1.54 26.15
C VAL A 7 18.65 -1.86 25.06
N GLY A 8 18.48 -2.94 24.29
CA GLY A 8 19.48 -3.38 23.30
C GLY A 8 19.60 -2.48 22.04
N LYS A 9 20.82 -2.31 21.51
CA LYS A 9 21.14 -1.40 20.38
C LYS A 9 20.71 -1.85 18.98
N SER A 10 20.09 -3.03 18.81
CA SER A 10 19.74 -3.60 17.49
C SER A 10 20.88 -3.55 16.44
N ARG A 11 22.16 -3.67 16.84
CA ARG A 11 23.32 -3.37 15.99
C ARG A 11 23.38 -4.17 14.68
N ARG A 12 22.98 -5.44 14.72
CA ARG A 12 22.90 -6.30 13.52
C ARG A 12 21.92 -5.75 12.47
N PHE A 13 20.85 -5.09 12.91
CA PHE A 13 19.88 -4.44 12.03
C PHE A 13 20.42 -3.11 11.50
N SER A 14 21.04 -2.27 12.35
CA SER A 14 21.66 -1.04 11.88
C SER A 14 22.76 -1.30 10.84
N ASP A 15 23.59 -2.32 11.07
CA ASP A 15 24.66 -2.71 10.15
C ASP A 15 24.11 -3.24 8.81
N ALA A 16 22.89 -3.79 8.82
CA ALA A 16 22.18 -4.24 7.62
C ALA A 16 21.35 -3.13 6.94
N GLY A 17 21.42 -1.88 7.43
CA GLY A 17 20.79 -0.70 6.81
C GLY A 17 19.39 -0.36 7.33
N TYR A 18 18.91 -1.03 8.38
CA TYR A 18 17.64 -0.67 9.02
C TYR A 18 17.81 0.56 9.90
N THR A 19 16.84 1.49 9.84
CA THR A 19 16.84 2.75 10.59
C THR A 19 15.99 2.67 11.86
N LEU A 20 15.08 1.70 11.95
CA LEU A 20 14.24 1.47 13.13
C LEU A 20 14.82 0.35 14.01
N PRO A 21 14.60 0.40 15.35
CA PRO A 21 14.95 -0.70 16.22
C PRO A 21 14.13 -1.95 15.89
N LYS A 22 14.71 -3.14 16.13
CA LYS A 22 14.17 -4.43 15.63
C LYS A 22 12.70 -4.67 15.99
N PHE A 23 12.28 -4.29 17.20
CA PHE A 23 10.92 -4.51 17.69
C PHE A 23 9.88 -3.57 17.03
N ARG A 24 10.31 -2.46 16.43
CA ARG A 24 9.46 -1.54 15.65
C ARG A 24 9.35 -1.91 14.17
N LEU A 25 10.14 -2.87 13.69
CA LEU A 25 10.04 -3.31 12.30
C LEU A 25 8.66 -3.94 12.04
N GLU A 26 8.10 -3.67 10.87
CA GLU A 26 6.77 -4.17 10.51
C GLU A 26 6.84 -5.52 9.80
N ALA A 27 5.90 -6.39 10.13
CA ALA A 27 5.61 -7.59 9.37
C ALA A 27 4.10 -7.82 9.41
N PHE A 28 3.51 -8.24 8.29
CA PHE A 28 2.09 -8.62 8.26
C PHE A 28 1.09 -7.55 8.74
N GLY A 29 1.45 -6.26 8.55
CA GLY A 29 0.62 -5.11 8.91
C GLY A 29 0.70 -4.67 10.38
N ALA A 30 1.62 -5.23 11.16
CA ALA A 30 1.88 -4.77 12.52
C ALA A 30 3.38 -4.83 12.87
N PRO A 31 3.85 -4.02 13.84
CA PRO A 31 5.21 -4.14 14.36
C PRO A 31 5.47 -5.50 15.00
N ILE A 32 6.72 -5.98 14.94
CA ILE A 32 7.15 -7.21 15.64
C ILE A 32 6.75 -7.17 17.11
N PHE A 33 6.86 -6.02 17.78
CA PHE A 33 6.44 -5.84 19.15
C PHE A 33 4.98 -6.24 19.41
N ARG A 34 4.03 -5.83 18.55
CA ARG A 34 2.61 -6.21 18.70
C ARG A 34 2.42 -7.72 18.55
N HIS A 35 3.08 -8.32 17.56
CA HIS A 35 3.05 -9.77 17.35
C HIS A 35 3.55 -10.54 18.57
N ILE A 36 4.52 -9.99 19.31
CA ILE A 36 5.01 -10.59 20.56
C ILE A 36 3.99 -10.41 21.68
N VAL A 37 3.62 -9.18 22.01
CA VAL A 37 2.84 -8.87 23.23
C VAL A 37 1.45 -9.49 23.21
N GLN A 38 0.77 -9.54 22.07
CA GLN A 38 -0.59 -10.08 21.97
C GLN A 38 -0.68 -11.55 22.45
N HIS A 39 0.36 -12.35 22.25
CA HIS A 39 0.36 -13.74 22.67
C HIS A 39 0.58 -13.92 24.18
N PHE A 40 1.04 -12.89 24.88
CA PHE A 40 1.13 -12.83 26.33
C PHE A 40 -0.12 -12.23 26.99
N ASN A 41 -1.14 -11.85 26.20
CA ASN A 41 -2.42 -11.34 26.68
C ASN A 41 -3.59 -12.32 26.44
N GLY A 42 -3.27 -13.62 26.35
CA GLY A 42 -4.25 -14.68 26.08
C GLY A 42 -5.13 -15.04 27.30
N PRO A 43 -6.18 -15.84 27.08
CA PRO A 43 -7.09 -16.29 28.15
C PRO A 43 -6.34 -16.96 29.31
N GLY A 44 -6.55 -16.47 30.52
CA GLY A 44 -5.94 -17.01 31.74
C GLY A 44 -4.62 -16.35 32.14
N ILE A 45 -4.07 -15.45 31.33
CA ILE A 45 -2.93 -14.61 31.72
C ILE A 45 -3.45 -13.31 32.31
N LYS A 46 -3.24 -13.14 33.62
CA LYS A 46 -3.64 -11.94 34.38
C LYS A 46 -2.43 -11.11 34.83
N ASP A 47 -1.24 -11.47 34.38
CA ASP A 47 0.00 -10.83 34.74
C ASP A 47 0.07 -9.36 34.30
N ASP A 48 0.67 -8.53 35.14
CA ASP A 48 1.13 -7.20 34.75
C ASP A 48 2.39 -7.28 33.89
N PHE A 49 2.61 -6.26 33.08
CA PHE A 49 3.71 -6.11 32.15
C PHE A 49 4.66 -5.02 32.65
N LEU A 50 5.95 -5.33 32.72
CA LEU A 50 7.01 -4.37 32.99
C LEU A 50 7.91 -4.25 31.75
N PHE A 51 7.87 -3.10 31.09
CA PHE A 51 8.73 -2.77 29.97
C PHE A 51 9.90 -1.91 30.43
N ILE A 52 11.13 -2.33 30.13
CA ILE A 52 12.33 -1.63 30.58
C ILE A 52 13.09 -1.14 29.35
N LEU A 53 13.18 0.17 29.17
CA LEU A 53 13.71 0.81 27.96
C LEU A 53 14.73 1.89 28.28
N GLN A 54 15.58 2.23 27.30
CA GLN A 54 16.49 3.36 27.44
C GLN A 54 15.70 4.67 27.28
N GLU A 55 16.02 5.70 28.07
CA GLU A 55 15.36 7.03 28.13
C GLU A 55 14.95 7.59 26.74
N ASP A 56 13.72 7.28 26.30
CA ASP A 56 13.14 7.66 25.01
C ASP A 56 11.60 7.72 25.10
N ASP A 57 11.05 8.93 25.10
CA ASP A 57 9.59 9.18 25.12
C ASP A 57 8.87 8.55 23.93
N PHE A 58 9.52 8.49 22.77
CA PHE A 58 8.92 7.90 21.57
C PHE A 58 8.76 6.37 21.71
N THR A 59 9.72 5.70 22.36
CA THR A 59 9.62 4.25 22.61
C THR A 59 8.52 3.93 23.60
N GLU A 60 8.37 4.72 24.66
CA GLU A 60 7.27 4.50 25.61
C GLU A 60 5.89 4.69 24.97
N ASN A 61 5.70 5.79 24.23
CA ASN A 61 4.43 6.04 23.53
C ASN A 61 4.12 4.94 22.53
N PHE A 62 5.12 4.47 21.78
CA PHE A 62 5.00 3.32 20.89
C PHE A 62 4.57 2.06 21.66
N ILE A 63 5.23 1.72 22.76
CA ILE A 63 4.91 0.53 23.57
C ILE A 63 3.46 0.58 24.04
N ARG A 64 3.04 1.69 24.67
CA ARG A 64 1.67 1.85 25.18
C ARG A 64 0.63 1.74 24.06
N ALA A 65 0.85 2.43 22.94
CA ALA A 65 -0.05 2.39 21.78
C ALA A 65 -0.19 0.96 21.22
N GLU A 66 0.91 0.22 21.10
CA GLU A 66 0.90 -1.14 20.57
C GLU A 66 0.34 -2.16 21.58
N CYS A 67 0.57 -1.97 22.87
CA CYS A 67 -0.07 -2.74 23.94
C CYS A 67 -1.60 -2.56 23.92
N ALA A 68 -2.09 -1.32 23.76
CA ALA A 68 -3.52 -1.05 23.65
C ALA A 68 -4.13 -1.76 22.43
N LYS A 69 -3.45 -1.74 21.28
CA LYS A 69 -3.87 -2.48 20.08
C LYS A 69 -3.82 -4.00 20.27
N ALA A 70 -2.92 -4.51 21.11
CA ALA A 70 -2.85 -5.91 21.53
C ALA A 70 -3.86 -6.28 22.65
N GLY A 71 -4.71 -5.33 23.05
CA GLY A 71 -5.75 -5.52 24.07
C GLY A 71 -5.23 -5.58 25.50
N VAL A 72 -3.99 -5.17 25.76
CA VAL A 72 -3.44 -5.07 27.12
C VAL A 72 -4.03 -3.82 27.78
N ALA A 73 -4.61 -4.00 28.95
CA ALA A 73 -5.19 -2.88 29.71
C ALA A 73 -4.08 -1.99 30.28
N GLU A 74 -4.29 -0.67 30.24
CA GLU A 74 -3.29 0.35 30.63
C GLU A 74 -2.82 0.20 32.08
N ASP A 75 -3.72 -0.21 32.98
CA ASP A 75 -3.44 -0.45 34.40
C ASP A 75 -2.53 -1.66 34.66
N ARG A 76 -2.39 -2.55 33.68
CA ARG A 76 -1.45 -3.68 33.71
C ARG A 76 -0.08 -3.32 33.13
N ILE A 77 0.16 -2.07 32.71
CA ILE A 77 1.38 -1.66 32.01
C ILE A 77 2.23 -0.76 32.92
N GLN A 78 3.40 -1.27 33.28
CA GLN A 78 4.47 -0.52 33.92
C GLN A 78 5.62 -0.31 32.94
N VAL A 79 6.18 0.90 32.95
CA VAL A 79 7.33 1.25 32.11
C VAL A 79 8.42 1.83 33.01
N HIS A 80 9.63 1.29 32.91
CA HIS A 80 10.80 1.82 33.58
C HIS A 80 11.85 2.27 32.57
N ARG A 81 12.37 3.47 32.76
CA ARG A 81 13.41 4.06 31.91
C ARG A 81 14.75 3.96 32.60
N VAL A 82 15.73 3.38 31.92
CA VAL A 82 17.13 3.40 32.37
C VAL A 82 17.87 4.55 31.68
N PRO A 83 18.69 5.32 32.41
CA PRO A 83 19.36 6.51 31.87
C PRO A 83 20.54 6.17 30.95
N ARG A 84 21.02 4.92 30.99
CA ARG A 84 22.20 4.47 30.23
C ARG A 84 22.03 3.04 29.75
N MET A 85 22.86 2.65 28.79
CA MET A 85 23.01 1.27 28.38
C MET A 85 23.38 0.39 29.57
N THR A 86 22.70 -0.74 29.69
CA THR A 86 22.92 -1.76 30.71
C THR A 86 24.00 -2.74 30.28
N ALA A 87 24.54 -3.50 31.23
CA ALA A 87 25.54 -4.53 30.98
C ALA A 87 24.97 -5.80 30.31
N GLY A 88 23.66 -5.85 30.06
CA GLY A 88 22.99 -6.99 29.42
C GLY A 88 21.51 -7.11 29.82
N GLN A 89 20.85 -8.14 29.32
CA GLN A 89 19.43 -8.38 29.62
C GLN A 89 19.18 -8.61 31.12
N ALA A 90 20.06 -9.35 31.80
CA ALA A 90 19.88 -9.61 33.23
C ALA A 90 20.01 -8.35 34.08
N ASP A 91 20.99 -7.48 33.75
CA ASP A 91 21.16 -6.18 34.41
C ASP A 91 19.97 -5.25 34.16
N THR A 92 19.44 -5.25 32.94
CA THR A 92 18.23 -4.50 32.59
C THR A 92 17.06 -4.91 33.46
N VAL A 93 16.80 -6.20 33.58
CA VAL A 93 15.70 -6.73 34.40
C VAL A 93 15.90 -6.40 35.88
N ALA A 94 17.11 -6.56 36.41
CA ALA A 94 17.40 -6.26 37.81
C ALA A 94 17.18 -4.78 38.15
N GLN A 95 17.59 -3.86 37.27
CA GLN A 95 17.34 -2.43 37.44
C GLN A 95 15.83 -2.11 37.41
N GLY A 96 15.09 -2.66 36.46
CA GLY A 96 13.64 -2.46 36.39
C GLY A 96 12.90 -2.96 37.62
N ILE A 97 13.15 -4.20 38.05
CA ILE A 97 12.49 -4.79 39.22
C ILE A 97 12.76 -3.96 40.48
N ARG A 98 14.00 -3.49 40.67
CA ARG A 98 14.38 -2.66 41.82
C ARG A 98 13.73 -1.28 41.81
N ALA A 99 13.45 -0.74 40.63
CA ALA A 99 12.96 0.63 40.47
C ALA A 99 11.43 0.74 40.44
N THR A 100 10.70 -0.36 40.27
CA THR A 100 9.24 -0.35 40.12
C THR A 100 8.47 -1.06 41.25
N ASP A 101 9.06 -1.10 42.46
CA ASP A 101 8.44 -1.67 43.67
C ASP A 101 7.80 -3.06 43.46
N VAL A 102 8.40 -3.89 42.61
CA VAL A 102 7.91 -5.26 42.38
C VAL A 102 8.02 -6.03 43.69
N PRO A 103 6.93 -6.66 44.19
CA PRO A 103 6.98 -7.39 45.44
C PRO A 103 8.05 -8.49 45.43
N ALA A 104 8.72 -8.69 46.56
CA ALA A 104 9.82 -9.66 46.68
C ALA A 104 9.38 -11.08 46.30
N ASP A 105 8.15 -11.45 46.66
CA ASP A 105 7.51 -12.74 46.38
C ASP A 105 6.80 -12.81 45.02
N GLU A 106 6.79 -11.71 44.24
CA GLU A 106 6.15 -11.66 42.93
C GLU A 106 6.85 -12.58 41.94
N ARG A 107 6.06 -13.36 41.22
CA ARG A 107 6.54 -14.27 40.20
C ARG A 107 6.90 -13.51 38.93
N ILE A 108 8.13 -13.69 38.43
CA ILE A 108 8.58 -13.01 37.20
C ILE A 108 8.76 -13.99 36.03
N ILE A 109 8.31 -13.56 34.85
CA ILE A 109 8.68 -14.16 33.56
C ILE A 109 9.41 -13.09 32.78
N ILE A 110 10.64 -13.37 32.37
CA ILE A 110 11.43 -12.50 31.50
C ILE A 110 11.26 -13.02 30.08
N PHE A 111 10.96 -12.13 29.14
CA PHE A 111 10.88 -12.48 27.73
C PHE A 111 11.51 -11.39 26.84
N ASN A 112 12.21 -11.83 25.81
CA ASN A 112 12.88 -10.99 24.84
C ASN A 112 11.92 -10.43 23.78
N VAL A 113 12.31 -9.31 23.15
CA VAL A 113 11.55 -8.67 22.05
C VAL A 113 12.06 -9.02 20.67
N ASP A 114 12.55 -10.25 20.49
CA ASP A 114 12.99 -10.80 19.21
C ASP A 114 12.49 -12.23 18.91
N THR A 115 11.67 -12.80 19.80
CA THR A 115 10.99 -14.07 19.56
C THR A 115 9.48 -13.85 19.65
N ILE A 116 8.72 -14.22 18.63
CA ILE A 116 7.26 -14.27 18.68
C ILE A 116 6.87 -15.66 19.20
N ARG A 117 6.45 -15.74 20.48
CA ARG A 117 5.95 -16.97 21.10
C ARG A 117 4.44 -17.06 20.93
N LEU A 118 3.97 -17.89 19.99
CA LEU A 118 2.55 -18.03 19.67
C LEU A 118 1.76 -18.60 20.84
N ASN A 119 0.65 -17.95 21.20
CA ASN A 119 -0.34 -18.42 22.19
C ASN A 119 0.28 -18.84 23.52
N PHE A 120 1.10 -17.96 24.11
CA PHE A 120 1.76 -18.23 25.39
C PHE A 120 0.75 -18.73 26.43
N LYS A 121 1.16 -19.76 27.15
CA LYS A 121 0.42 -20.31 28.28
C LYS A 121 1.42 -20.66 29.36
N LEU A 122 1.12 -20.19 30.57
CA LEU A 122 1.81 -20.64 31.77
C LEU A 122 1.70 -22.17 31.88
N PRO A 123 2.80 -22.89 32.17
CA PRO A 123 2.73 -24.30 32.53
C PRO A 123 1.77 -24.51 33.70
N SER A 124 1.17 -25.70 33.78
CA SER A 124 0.20 -25.98 34.84
C SER A 124 0.81 -25.81 36.23
N ALA A 125 -0.01 -25.47 37.22
CA ALA A 125 0.44 -25.35 38.61
C ALA A 125 1.12 -26.63 39.13
N LYS A 126 0.78 -27.81 38.60
CA LYS A 126 1.46 -29.08 38.94
C LYS A 126 2.93 -29.09 38.52
N VAL A 127 3.25 -28.44 37.39
CA VAL A 127 4.61 -28.28 36.88
C VAL A 127 5.31 -27.13 37.61
N LEU A 128 4.64 -25.99 37.81
CA LEU A 128 5.29 -24.79 38.37
C LEU A 128 5.53 -24.84 39.88
N LYS A 129 4.58 -25.35 40.68
CA LYS A 129 4.69 -25.39 42.15
C LYS A 129 6.00 -26.00 42.66
N PRO A 130 6.51 -27.13 42.12
CA PRO A 130 7.77 -27.71 42.59
C PRO A 130 9.03 -26.97 42.14
N LEU A 131 8.94 -25.99 41.23
CA LEU A 131 10.10 -25.39 40.56
C LEU A 131 10.40 -24.00 41.11
N ASP A 132 11.68 -23.72 41.35
CA ASP A 132 12.20 -22.39 41.71
C ASP A 132 12.47 -21.55 40.46
N GLY A 133 12.76 -22.22 39.33
CA GLY A 133 12.92 -21.60 38.03
C GLY A 133 12.60 -22.56 36.89
N TYR A 134 12.20 -22.03 35.75
CA TYR A 134 12.19 -22.80 34.51
C TYR A 134 12.60 -21.94 33.33
N LEU A 135 13.12 -22.58 32.29
CA LEU A 135 13.43 -21.94 31.03
C LEU A 135 12.73 -22.69 29.89
N GLU A 136 12.08 -21.95 28.98
CA GLU A 136 11.38 -22.55 27.84
C GLU A 136 12.43 -22.92 26.77
N VAL A 137 12.35 -24.14 26.25
CA VAL A 137 13.29 -24.69 25.28
C VAL A 137 12.59 -25.29 24.08
N PHE A 138 13.29 -25.36 22.97
CA PHE A 138 12.89 -26.06 21.76
C PHE A 138 14.07 -26.83 21.18
N ARG A 139 13.81 -27.70 20.21
CA ARG A 139 14.87 -28.37 19.45
C ARG A 139 15.24 -27.51 18.25
N GLY A 140 16.47 -27.02 18.21
CA GLY A 140 16.96 -26.10 17.18
C GLY A 140 18.37 -26.45 16.69
N GLU A 141 18.67 -25.99 15.48
CA GLU A 141 20.00 -26.06 14.87
C GLU A 141 20.79 -24.76 15.12
N GLY A 142 22.12 -24.83 14.98
CA GLY A 142 23.04 -23.71 15.19
C GLY A 142 23.55 -23.57 16.63
N ASP A 143 24.50 -22.63 16.82
CA ASP A 143 25.27 -22.46 18.07
C ASP A 143 25.08 -21.09 18.75
N HIS A 144 24.16 -20.27 18.23
CA HIS A 144 23.98 -18.88 18.70
C HIS A 144 22.96 -18.71 19.83
N TRP A 145 22.40 -19.82 20.33
CA TRP A 145 21.41 -19.87 21.40
C TRP A 145 22.06 -20.04 22.78
N SER A 146 21.28 -19.87 23.84
CA SER A 146 21.56 -20.54 25.12
C SER A 146 21.07 -21.97 25.06
N PHE A 147 21.79 -22.91 25.66
CA PHE A 147 21.48 -24.34 25.67
C PHE A 147 21.25 -24.84 27.09
N ALA A 148 20.30 -25.76 27.26
CA ALA A 148 20.03 -26.41 28.54
C ALA A 148 20.29 -27.92 28.47
N GLU A 149 21.23 -28.41 29.26
CA GLU A 149 21.40 -29.84 29.47
C GLU A 149 20.39 -30.34 30.49
N VAL A 150 19.62 -31.37 30.15
CA VAL A 150 18.58 -31.95 31.02
C VAL A 150 19.00 -33.32 31.56
N ALA A 151 18.53 -33.66 32.75
CA ALA A 151 18.88 -34.90 33.42
C ALA A 151 18.35 -36.15 32.69
N ASP A 152 17.09 -36.11 32.26
CA ASP A 152 16.46 -37.15 31.46
C ASP A 152 15.55 -36.52 30.38
N PRO A 153 15.95 -36.52 29.10
CA PRO A 153 15.12 -36.05 27.99
C PRO A 153 13.78 -36.78 27.84
N LYS A 154 13.62 -38.01 28.37
CA LYS A 154 12.34 -38.74 28.31
C LYS A 154 11.28 -38.12 29.23
N ALA A 155 11.69 -37.38 30.26
CA ALA A 155 10.78 -36.71 31.19
C ALA A 155 9.82 -35.72 30.50
N PHE A 156 10.23 -35.14 29.37
CA PHE A 156 9.38 -34.29 28.54
C PHE A 156 8.11 -35.00 28.06
N LYS A 157 8.18 -36.31 27.76
CA LYS A 157 6.99 -37.08 27.33
C LYS A 157 5.99 -37.28 28.47
N ALA A 158 6.46 -37.36 29.71
CA ALA A 158 5.63 -37.63 30.88
C ALA A 158 4.98 -36.36 31.45
N SER A 159 5.70 -35.24 31.46
CA SER A 159 5.27 -34.03 32.18
C SER A 159 5.34 -32.72 31.36
N GLY A 160 5.92 -32.75 30.16
CA GLY A 160 6.24 -31.55 29.39
C GLY A 160 7.48 -30.78 29.90
N ALA A 161 8.07 -31.23 31.00
CA ALA A 161 9.26 -30.63 31.61
C ALA A 161 10.34 -31.68 31.93
N ALA A 162 11.59 -31.24 32.02
CA ALA A 162 12.71 -32.07 32.44
C ALA A 162 13.66 -31.25 33.33
N GLU A 163 14.20 -31.87 34.39
CA GLU A 163 15.15 -31.22 35.29
C GLU A 163 16.44 -30.81 34.55
N VAL A 164 16.95 -29.62 34.84
CA VAL A 164 18.15 -29.04 34.19
C VAL A 164 19.39 -29.32 35.02
N LYS A 165 20.44 -29.80 34.38
CA LYS A 165 21.78 -30.02 34.97
C LYS A 165 22.71 -28.83 34.78
N ALA A 166 22.67 -28.23 33.61
CA ALA A 166 23.54 -27.12 33.24
C ALA A 166 22.88 -26.26 32.16
N VAL A 167 23.28 -24.99 32.11
CA VAL A 167 22.91 -24.04 31.08
C VAL A 167 24.18 -23.40 30.53
N ALA A 168 24.29 -23.23 29.21
CA ALA A 168 25.44 -22.56 28.61
C ALA A 168 25.00 -21.56 27.55
N GLU A 169 25.59 -20.37 27.56
CA GLU A 169 25.35 -19.33 26.56
C GLU A 169 26.30 -19.52 25.37
N LYS A 170 25.77 -19.61 24.15
CA LYS A 170 26.55 -19.73 22.89
C LYS A 170 27.53 -20.91 22.83
N VAL A 171 27.31 -21.91 23.67
CA VAL A 171 28.08 -23.16 23.70
C VAL A 171 27.07 -24.30 23.68
N ARG A 172 27.08 -25.08 22.61
CA ARG A 172 26.12 -26.19 22.40
C ARG A 172 26.44 -27.36 23.33
N ILE A 173 25.79 -27.39 24.49
CA ILE A 173 25.87 -28.50 25.47
C ILE A 173 24.73 -29.53 25.32
N SER A 174 23.71 -29.23 24.51
CA SER A 174 22.57 -30.11 24.23
C SER A 174 21.83 -29.68 22.95
N ASP A 175 20.77 -30.40 22.57
CA ASP A 175 19.86 -30.01 21.49
C ASP A 175 18.74 -29.04 21.94
N PHE A 176 18.67 -28.71 23.23
CA PHE A 176 17.60 -27.91 23.81
C PHE A 176 18.01 -26.44 23.87
N CYS A 177 17.57 -25.69 22.87
CA CYS A 177 17.84 -24.27 22.71
C CYS A 177 16.82 -23.45 23.48
N SER A 178 17.25 -22.45 24.25
CA SER A 178 16.36 -21.48 24.88
C SER A 178 15.79 -20.53 23.84
N ASN A 179 14.50 -20.19 23.98
CA ASN A 179 13.84 -19.22 23.13
C ASN A 179 13.81 -17.79 23.72
N GLY A 180 14.42 -17.59 24.90
CA GLY A 180 14.46 -16.32 25.61
C GLY A 180 13.42 -16.17 26.73
N LEU A 181 12.58 -17.19 26.99
CA LEU A 181 11.64 -17.19 28.11
C LEU A 181 12.26 -17.80 29.36
N TYR A 182 12.37 -16.97 30.39
CA TYR A 182 12.97 -17.33 31.68
C TYR A 182 11.99 -17.03 32.81
N TYR A 183 11.66 -18.06 33.58
CA TYR A 183 10.80 -17.96 34.74
C TYR A 183 11.59 -18.07 36.04
N PHE A 184 11.25 -17.23 37.00
CA PHE A 184 11.69 -17.33 38.39
C PHE A 184 10.46 -17.31 39.31
N ARG A 185 10.48 -18.16 40.35
CA ARG A 185 9.37 -18.26 41.30
C ARG A 185 9.10 -16.92 41.99
N THR A 186 10.15 -16.17 42.34
CA THR A 186 10.05 -14.87 42.99
C THR A 186 11.08 -13.88 42.44
N ALA A 187 10.77 -12.59 42.47
CA ALA A 187 11.68 -11.50 42.09
C ALA A 187 12.91 -11.48 42.99
N GLU A 188 12.76 -11.72 44.29
CA GLU A 188 13.88 -11.82 45.24
C GLU A 188 14.86 -12.93 44.86
N LEU A 189 14.37 -14.10 44.44
CA LEU A 189 15.22 -15.21 44.03
C LEU A 189 16.06 -14.82 42.81
N PHE A 190 15.46 -14.15 41.83
CA PHE A 190 16.19 -13.63 40.67
C PHE A 190 17.26 -12.60 41.09
N LEU A 191 16.89 -11.59 41.87
CA LEU A 191 17.80 -10.52 42.30
C LEU A 191 18.99 -11.06 43.10
N LYS A 192 18.75 -12.00 44.02
CA LYS A 192 19.79 -12.63 44.82
C LYS A 192 20.87 -13.29 43.95
N HIS A 193 20.45 -14.16 43.02
CA HIS A 193 21.41 -14.88 42.16
C HIS A 193 21.97 -13.99 41.04
N PHE A 194 21.26 -12.93 40.63
CA PHE A 194 21.80 -11.88 39.78
C PHE A 194 22.95 -11.15 40.45
N ASP A 195 22.82 -10.72 41.70
CA ASP A 195 23.88 -10.00 42.42
C ASP A 195 25.16 -10.82 42.59
N GLU A 196 25.01 -12.13 42.79
CA GLU A 196 26.15 -13.05 42.81
C GLU A 196 26.82 -13.19 41.44
N GLU A 197 26.05 -13.17 40.36
CA GLU A 197 26.56 -13.21 38.98
C GLU A 197 27.25 -11.90 38.57
N ALA A 198 26.64 -10.77 38.93
CA ALA A 198 27.17 -9.43 38.68
C ALA A 198 28.51 -9.20 39.39
N LYS A 199 28.77 -9.81 40.55
CA LYS A 199 30.08 -9.76 41.24
C LYS A 199 31.22 -10.38 40.42
N ASN A 200 30.92 -11.33 39.53
CA ASN A 200 31.91 -11.98 38.66
C ASN A 200 31.98 -11.32 37.27
N TYR A 201 31.27 -10.21 37.07
CA TYR A 201 31.26 -9.46 35.82
C TYR A 201 32.63 -8.84 35.53
N SER A 202 33.10 -8.99 34.29
CA SER A 202 34.27 -8.30 33.77
C SER A 202 33.85 -7.33 32.68
N ILE A 203 34.48 -6.14 32.66
CA ILE A 203 34.20 -5.10 31.66
C ILE A 203 34.40 -5.68 30.26
N GLY A 204 33.36 -5.62 29.43
CA GLY A 204 33.37 -6.14 28.04
C GLY A 204 32.57 -7.42 27.83
N ASN A 205 32.17 -8.12 28.89
CA ASN A 205 31.21 -9.22 28.81
C ASN A 205 29.77 -8.70 28.89
N GLU A 206 28.79 -9.51 28.48
CA GLU A 206 27.36 -9.20 28.58
C GLU A 206 26.72 -10.08 29.68
N LEU A 207 25.86 -9.50 30.51
CA LEU A 207 25.11 -10.19 31.56
C LEU A 207 23.83 -10.80 30.99
N PHE A 208 23.90 -12.09 30.63
CA PHE A 208 22.77 -12.89 30.17
C PHE A 208 21.94 -13.44 31.33
N VAL A 209 20.67 -13.73 31.08
CA VAL A 209 19.77 -14.34 32.09
C VAL A 209 20.06 -15.84 32.25
N ALA A 210 20.34 -16.54 31.16
CA ALA A 210 20.53 -17.99 31.15
C ALA A 210 21.60 -18.51 32.14
N PRO A 211 22.80 -17.90 32.26
CA PRO A 211 23.82 -18.33 33.24
C PRO A 211 23.37 -18.29 34.71
N ILE A 212 22.40 -17.45 35.08
CA ILE A 212 21.88 -17.35 36.46
C ILE A 212 21.29 -18.69 36.91
N TYR A 213 20.71 -19.49 36.00
CA TYR A 213 20.19 -20.81 36.32
C TYR A 213 21.26 -21.79 36.81
N ASN A 214 22.52 -21.67 36.38
CA ASN A 214 23.60 -22.49 36.92
C ASN A 214 23.83 -22.21 38.41
N ARG A 215 23.62 -20.97 38.86
CA ARG A 215 23.69 -20.63 40.28
C ARG A 215 22.53 -21.20 41.07
N LEU A 216 21.32 -21.13 40.50
CA LEU A 216 20.16 -21.77 41.10
C LEU A 216 20.44 -23.26 41.34
N ILE A 217 20.89 -23.97 40.30
CA ILE A 217 21.22 -25.40 40.37
C ILE A 217 22.31 -25.67 41.40
N LYS A 218 23.41 -24.90 41.38
CA LYS A 218 24.51 -25.03 42.34
C LYS A 218 24.07 -24.82 43.79
N ASN A 219 23.11 -23.92 44.00
CA ASN A 219 22.55 -23.57 45.31
C ASN A 219 21.37 -24.47 45.71
N GLY A 220 21.14 -25.60 45.01
CA GLY A 220 20.14 -26.61 45.36
C GLY A 220 18.71 -26.27 44.97
N HIS A 221 18.50 -25.21 44.16
CA HIS A 221 17.17 -24.85 43.66
C HIS A 221 16.73 -25.78 42.53
N ARG A 222 15.42 -26.03 42.45
CA ARG A 222 14.83 -26.90 41.44
C ARG A 222 14.58 -26.14 40.15
N VAL A 223 15.33 -26.47 39.11
CA VAL A 223 15.22 -25.87 37.78
C VAL A 223 14.77 -26.91 36.76
N ALA A 224 13.83 -26.56 35.90
CA ALA A 224 13.41 -27.40 34.78
C ALA A 224 13.45 -26.66 33.44
N ALA A 225 13.64 -27.41 32.36
CA ALA A 225 13.36 -26.97 31.01
C ALA A 225 11.91 -27.35 30.67
N VAL A 226 11.19 -26.48 29.97
CA VAL A 226 9.85 -26.78 29.44
C VAL A 226 9.96 -26.83 27.92
N LEU A 227 9.66 -28.00 27.34
CA LEU A 227 9.82 -28.20 25.90
C LEU A 227 8.59 -27.69 25.15
N VAL A 228 8.81 -26.80 24.19
CA VAL A 228 7.80 -26.33 23.24
C VAL A 228 8.15 -26.74 21.81
N PRO A 229 7.12 -26.99 20.97
CA PRO A 229 7.33 -27.25 19.55
C PRO A 229 7.94 -26.02 18.85
N ALA A 230 8.84 -26.25 17.90
CA ALA A 230 9.48 -25.17 17.13
C ALA A 230 8.45 -24.31 16.39
N GLU A 231 7.35 -24.92 15.96
CA GLU A 231 6.24 -24.28 15.24
C GLU A 231 5.43 -23.30 16.10
N ALA A 232 5.65 -23.27 17.42
CA ALA A 232 5.05 -22.29 18.31
C ALA A 232 5.84 -20.98 18.37
N MET A 233 6.90 -20.82 17.58
CA MET A 233 7.75 -19.64 17.61
C MET A 233 8.10 -19.14 16.21
N HIS A 234 8.27 -17.82 16.09
CA HIS A 234 8.97 -17.18 14.98
C HIS A 234 10.11 -16.32 15.54
N PHE A 235 11.31 -16.46 14.99
CA PHE A 235 12.47 -15.69 15.41
C PHE A 235 12.63 -14.43 14.55
N CYS A 236 13.05 -13.33 15.16
CA CYS A 236 13.25 -12.01 14.55
C CYS A 236 14.46 -11.30 15.19
N GLY A 237 15.45 -12.06 15.68
CA GLY A 237 16.65 -11.54 16.37
C GLY A 237 17.74 -11.04 15.45
N THR A 238 17.70 -11.46 14.19
CA THR A 238 18.63 -11.07 13.12
C THR A 238 17.87 -10.56 11.90
N PRO A 239 18.51 -9.74 11.04
CA PRO A 239 17.93 -9.34 9.75
C PRO A 239 17.47 -10.53 8.90
N GLN A 240 18.24 -11.61 8.89
CA GLN A 240 17.94 -12.82 8.10
C GLN A 240 16.68 -13.51 8.61
N GLU A 241 16.52 -13.66 9.94
CA GLU A 241 15.32 -14.24 10.54
C GLU A 241 14.09 -13.36 10.31
N TYR A 242 14.23 -12.04 10.48
CA TYR A 242 13.15 -11.09 10.20
C TYR A 242 12.69 -11.15 8.73
N GLU A 243 13.63 -11.17 7.79
CA GLU A 243 13.32 -11.29 6.36
C GLU A 243 12.69 -12.65 6.01
N ALA A 244 13.18 -13.74 6.60
CA ALA A 244 12.58 -15.06 6.44
C ALA A 244 11.16 -15.13 7.01
N PHE A 245 10.91 -14.48 8.16
CA PHE A 245 9.57 -14.34 8.73
C PHE A 245 8.68 -13.54 7.80
N ARG A 246 9.12 -12.36 7.32
CA ARG A 246 8.35 -11.47 6.44
C ARG A 246 8.03 -12.09 5.07
N ALA A 247 8.86 -13.01 4.58
CA ALA A 247 8.67 -13.69 3.30
C ALA A 247 7.60 -14.80 3.34
N GLN A 248 7.10 -15.20 4.52
CA GLN A 248 6.07 -16.24 4.62
C GLN A 248 4.74 -15.76 4.01
N GLN A 249 4.13 -16.59 3.15
CA GLN A 249 2.84 -16.26 2.53
C GLN A 249 1.65 -16.38 3.50
N SER A 250 1.73 -17.32 4.44
CA SER A 250 0.71 -17.56 5.47
C SER A 250 1.42 -17.95 6.77
N PRO A 251 1.91 -16.97 7.53
CA PRO A 251 2.59 -17.22 8.79
C PRO A 251 1.63 -17.86 9.80
N ARG A 252 2.00 -19.03 10.33
CA ARG A 252 1.15 -19.75 11.29
C ARG A 252 0.97 -18.94 12.57
N GLY A 253 -0.27 -18.87 13.05
CA GLY A 253 -0.62 -18.27 14.34
C GLY A 253 -0.48 -16.75 14.40
N ILE A 254 -0.10 -16.10 13.30
CA ILE A 254 -0.05 -14.64 13.17
C ILE A 254 -1.39 -14.16 12.64
N GLU A 255 -2.02 -13.25 13.39
CA GLU A 255 -3.17 -12.52 12.88
C GLU A 255 -2.69 -11.46 11.88
N LEU A 256 -3.24 -11.51 10.67
CA LEU A 256 -2.91 -10.58 9.61
C LEU A 256 -3.85 -9.38 9.71
N ASP A 257 -3.28 -8.17 9.67
CA ASP A 257 -4.08 -6.95 9.66
C ASP A 257 -4.99 -6.90 8.41
N PHE A 258 -6.19 -6.32 8.52
CA PHE A 258 -7.11 -6.20 7.40
C PHE A 258 -6.49 -5.39 6.25
N ALA A 259 -5.76 -4.31 6.55
CA ALA A 259 -5.03 -3.54 5.55
C ALA A 259 -3.92 -4.37 4.91
N TYR A 260 -3.26 -5.25 5.67
CA TYR A 260 -2.29 -6.18 5.10
C TYR A 260 -2.96 -7.18 4.15
N HIS A 261 -4.10 -7.75 4.54
CA HIS A 261 -4.90 -8.57 3.63
C HIS A 261 -5.24 -7.77 2.36
N MET A 262 -5.79 -6.56 2.48
CA MET A 262 -6.09 -5.71 1.33
C MET A 262 -4.84 -5.42 0.47
N SER A 263 -3.66 -5.26 1.07
CA SER A 263 -2.40 -5.06 0.34
C SER A 263 -1.94 -6.31 -0.43
N VAL A 264 -2.12 -7.51 0.16
CA VAL A 264 -1.79 -8.78 -0.48
C VAL A 264 -2.77 -9.02 -1.62
N LEU A 265 -4.07 -8.83 -1.37
CA LEU A 265 -5.11 -8.92 -2.36
C LEU A 265 -4.80 -7.95 -3.52
N THR A 266 -4.56 -6.67 -3.23
CA THR A 266 -4.20 -5.65 -4.23
C THR A 266 -2.93 -6.03 -5.01
N ARG A 267 -1.90 -6.62 -4.37
CA ARG A 267 -0.70 -7.10 -5.07
C ARG A 267 -0.98 -8.29 -5.99
N MET A 268 -1.74 -9.28 -5.53
CA MET A 268 -2.15 -10.42 -6.36
C MET A 268 -2.98 -9.96 -7.57
N TYR A 269 -3.78 -8.91 -7.39
CA TYR A 269 -4.57 -8.28 -8.44
C TYR A 269 -3.75 -7.42 -9.43
N THR A 270 -2.79 -6.64 -8.94
CA THR A 270 -1.99 -5.70 -9.76
C THR A 270 -0.90 -6.40 -10.56
N GLN A 271 -0.46 -7.59 -10.15
CA GLN A 271 0.59 -8.32 -10.85
C GLN A 271 0.11 -9.03 -12.14
N GLY A 272 -1.18 -8.98 -12.51
CA GLY A 272 -1.70 -9.52 -13.79
C GLY A 272 -3.09 -10.15 -13.72
N ARG A 273 -3.88 -9.96 -14.80
CA ARG A 273 -5.28 -10.42 -14.97
C ARG A 273 -5.33 -11.86 -15.53
N SER A 274 -5.44 -12.88 -14.67
CA SER A 274 -5.69 -14.26 -15.13
C SER A 274 -6.64 -15.03 -14.20
N GLN A 275 -7.46 -15.91 -14.79
CA GLN A 275 -8.45 -16.75 -14.10
C GLN A 275 -7.86 -17.59 -12.94
N PRO A 276 -6.63 -18.16 -13.03
CA PRO A 276 -6.01 -18.90 -11.92
C PRO A 276 -5.78 -18.07 -10.65
N ARG A 277 -5.40 -16.79 -10.79
CA ARG A 277 -5.14 -15.89 -9.66
C ARG A 277 -6.39 -15.50 -8.89
N PHE A 278 -7.55 -15.52 -9.55
CA PHE A 278 -8.84 -15.33 -8.90
C PHE A 278 -9.25 -16.55 -8.04
N THR A 279 -8.84 -17.76 -8.44
CA THR A 279 -9.01 -18.96 -7.60
C THR A 279 -8.06 -18.92 -6.40
N GLU A 280 -6.78 -18.58 -6.62
CA GLU A 280 -5.80 -18.37 -5.53
C GLU A 280 -6.27 -17.28 -4.54
N PHE A 281 -6.91 -16.23 -5.04
CA PHE A 281 -7.56 -15.19 -4.24
C PHE A 281 -8.67 -15.76 -3.32
N PHE A 282 -9.56 -16.59 -3.86
CA PHE A 282 -10.62 -17.22 -3.06
C PHE A 282 -10.07 -18.24 -2.07
N ASP A 283 -9.05 -19.01 -2.46
CA ASP A 283 -8.39 -19.97 -1.59
C ASP A 283 -7.67 -19.26 -0.42
N HIS A 284 -7.00 -18.13 -0.69
CA HIS A 284 -6.38 -17.29 0.34
C HIS A 284 -7.42 -16.76 1.34
N ILE A 285 -8.52 -16.20 0.85
CA ILE A 285 -9.62 -15.71 1.69
C ILE A 285 -10.23 -16.82 2.55
N MET A 286 -10.45 -18.00 1.97
CA MET A 286 -11.07 -19.13 2.66
C MET A 286 -10.12 -19.83 3.64
N ALA A 287 -8.80 -19.71 3.45
CA ALA A 287 -7.78 -20.23 4.35
C ALA A 287 -7.63 -19.41 5.65
N HIS A 288 -8.19 -18.20 5.72
CA HIS A 288 -8.11 -17.29 6.87
C HIS A 288 -9.48 -17.13 7.55
N PRO A 289 -9.72 -17.81 8.70
CA PRO A 289 -11.02 -17.81 9.39
C PRO A 289 -11.51 -16.43 9.84
N SER A 290 -10.58 -15.50 10.10
CA SER A 290 -10.87 -14.10 10.44
C SER A 290 -11.51 -13.32 9.29
N ILE A 291 -11.20 -13.67 8.03
CA ILE A 291 -11.79 -13.09 6.83
C ILE A 291 -13.08 -13.81 6.42
N ALA A 292 -13.13 -15.14 6.62
CA ALA A 292 -14.28 -15.97 6.25
C ALA A 292 -15.57 -15.66 7.03
N GLN A 293 -15.51 -14.77 8.04
CA GLN A 293 -16.71 -14.20 8.66
C GLN A 293 -17.52 -13.43 7.62
N GLN A 294 -18.81 -13.75 7.52
CA GLN A 294 -19.70 -13.33 6.43
C GLN A 294 -19.72 -11.81 6.18
N GLY A 295 -19.52 -10.97 7.21
CA GLY A 295 -19.43 -9.51 7.09
C GLY A 295 -18.19 -9.01 6.34
N LYS A 296 -17.00 -9.45 6.76
CA LYS A 296 -15.71 -9.03 6.16
C LYS A 296 -15.54 -9.56 4.74
N LEU A 297 -15.98 -10.80 4.49
CA LEU A 297 -15.99 -11.37 3.14
C LEU A 297 -16.86 -10.55 2.18
N THR A 298 -18.05 -10.15 2.64
CA THR A 298 -18.99 -9.34 1.85
C THR A 298 -18.38 -7.98 1.49
N GLU A 299 -17.70 -7.33 2.44
CA GLU A 299 -17.05 -6.04 2.26
C GLU A 299 -15.87 -6.12 1.27
N ILE A 300 -14.99 -7.11 1.43
CA ILE A 300 -13.87 -7.34 0.50
C ILE A 300 -14.40 -7.62 -0.91
N CYS A 301 -15.38 -8.52 -1.03
CA CYS A 301 -15.99 -8.81 -2.32
C CYS A 301 -16.68 -7.59 -2.94
N ARG A 302 -17.35 -6.76 -2.14
CA ARG A 302 -17.98 -5.51 -2.59
C ARG A 302 -16.93 -4.54 -3.13
N ASN A 303 -15.88 -4.24 -2.37
CA ASN A 303 -14.83 -3.30 -2.76
C ASN A 303 -14.13 -3.74 -4.06
N ILE A 304 -13.89 -5.04 -4.22
CA ILE A 304 -13.30 -5.60 -5.43
C ILE A 304 -14.26 -5.48 -6.61
N LEU A 305 -15.53 -5.83 -6.43
CA LEU A 305 -16.53 -5.74 -7.50
C LEU A 305 -16.77 -4.29 -7.93
N GLU A 306 -16.90 -3.37 -6.98
CA GLU A 306 -17.05 -1.92 -7.23
C GLU A 306 -15.86 -1.39 -8.03
N TYR A 307 -14.64 -1.72 -7.61
CA TYR A 307 -13.42 -1.37 -8.37
C TYR A 307 -13.45 -1.89 -9.81
N HIS A 308 -13.83 -3.16 -10.05
CA HIS A 308 -13.84 -3.74 -11.40
C HIS A 308 -14.93 -3.18 -12.31
N VAL A 309 -16.06 -2.82 -11.71
CA VAL A 309 -17.21 -2.22 -12.38
C VAL A 309 -16.89 -0.79 -12.80
N GLU A 310 -16.14 -0.05 -11.97
CA GLU A 310 -15.67 1.31 -12.28
C GLU A 310 -14.57 1.37 -13.33
N HIS A 311 -13.73 0.33 -13.42
CA HIS A 311 -12.58 0.28 -14.35
C HIS A 311 -12.86 -0.55 -15.61
N ASP A 312 -14.13 -0.71 -16.00
CA ASP A 312 -14.61 -1.32 -17.26
C ASP A 312 -14.04 -2.73 -17.57
N SER A 313 -13.56 -3.45 -16.55
CA SER A 313 -12.81 -4.70 -16.73
C SER A 313 -13.65 -5.96 -16.56
N PHE A 314 -14.92 -5.83 -16.16
CA PHE A 314 -15.81 -6.96 -15.88
C PHE A 314 -16.07 -7.84 -17.11
N SER A 315 -16.06 -7.25 -18.31
CA SER A 315 -16.26 -7.96 -19.58
C SER A 315 -15.14 -8.96 -19.92
N HIS A 316 -13.94 -8.77 -19.37
CA HIS A 316 -12.77 -9.66 -19.53
C HIS A 316 -12.72 -10.79 -18.51
N TYR A 317 -13.54 -10.73 -17.47
CA TYR A 317 -13.83 -11.89 -16.62
C TYR A 317 -14.84 -12.78 -17.35
N THR A 318 -14.41 -13.38 -18.46
CA THR A 318 -14.96 -14.67 -18.84
C THR A 318 -14.63 -15.61 -17.70
N PHE A 319 -15.58 -15.80 -16.78
CA PHE A 319 -15.58 -16.95 -15.88
C PHE A 319 -15.59 -18.19 -16.79
N GLY A 320 -14.41 -18.65 -17.17
CA GLY A 320 -14.20 -19.75 -18.08
C GLY A 320 -14.69 -21.02 -17.43
N LEU A 321 -16.00 -21.26 -17.53
CA LEU A 321 -16.76 -22.41 -17.02
C LEU A 321 -16.40 -23.74 -17.72
N ARG A 322 -15.24 -23.81 -18.37
CA ARG A 322 -14.72 -25.07 -18.91
C ARG A 322 -13.76 -25.79 -17.96
N GLY A 323 -13.19 -25.11 -16.96
CA GLY A 323 -12.20 -25.70 -16.04
C GLY A 323 -12.71 -26.03 -14.64
N LEU A 324 -13.72 -25.31 -14.14
CA LEU A 324 -14.27 -25.49 -12.80
C LEU A 324 -15.57 -26.28 -12.87
N ARG A 325 -15.50 -27.61 -12.86
CA ARG A 325 -16.69 -28.44 -12.64
C ARG A 325 -17.28 -28.13 -11.25
N ALA A 326 -18.60 -28.21 -11.20
CA ALA A 326 -19.56 -27.83 -10.15
C ALA A 326 -19.42 -28.51 -8.76
N GLU A 327 -18.24 -28.99 -8.38
CA GLU A 327 -18.01 -29.81 -7.18
C GLU A 327 -17.19 -29.13 -6.08
N ALA A 328 -16.56 -27.97 -6.33
CA ALA A 328 -15.90 -27.22 -5.27
C ALA A 328 -16.93 -26.56 -4.33
N LYS A 329 -17.07 -27.09 -3.11
CA LYS A 329 -17.96 -26.59 -2.04
C LYS A 329 -17.77 -25.09 -1.75
N GLY A 330 -16.57 -24.55 -2.01
CA GLY A 330 -16.24 -23.12 -1.90
C GLY A 330 -16.88 -22.25 -2.99
N PHE A 331 -16.98 -22.74 -4.23
CA PHE A 331 -17.54 -21.96 -5.35
C PHE A 331 -19.03 -21.64 -5.14
N ARG A 332 -19.83 -22.61 -4.70
CA ARG A 332 -21.26 -22.35 -4.41
C ARG A 332 -21.47 -21.35 -3.28
N LYS A 333 -20.63 -21.37 -2.24
CA LYS A 333 -20.68 -20.39 -1.15
C LYS A 333 -20.29 -18.99 -1.62
N ALA A 334 -19.26 -18.87 -2.46
CA ALA A 334 -18.88 -17.61 -3.08
C ALA A 334 -20.01 -17.05 -3.97
N THR A 335 -20.64 -17.86 -4.81
CA THR A 335 -21.79 -17.43 -5.65
C THR A 335 -22.97 -16.97 -4.80
N GLN A 336 -23.26 -17.65 -3.68
CA GLN A 336 -24.31 -17.24 -2.73
C GLN A 336 -24.00 -15.91 -2.05
N ALA A 337 -22.73 -15.64 -1.69
CA ALA A 337 -22.30 -14.39 -1.07
C ALA A 337 -22.24 -13.20 -2.04
N LEU A 338 -21.87 -13.43 -3.30
CA LEU A 338 -21.71 -12.39 -4.32
C LEU A 338 -23.02 -11.94 -4.96
N ARG A 339 -24.02 -12.83 -5.06
CA ARG A 339 -25.31 -12.55 -5.73
C ARG A 339 -26.08 -11.36 -5.15
N PRO A 340 -26.21 -11.17 -3.82
CA PRO A 340 -26.90 -10.00 -3.26
C PRO A 340 -26.18 -8.69 -3.59
N ILE A 341 -24.83 -8.69 -3.53
CA ILE A 341 -23.98 -7.52 -3.79
C ILE A 341 -24.15 -7.07 -5.23
N LEU A 342 -24.04 -7.99 -6.19
CA LEU A 342 -24.18 -7.68 -7.61
C LEU A 342 -25.60 -7.20 -7.98
N ASN A 343 -26.65 -7.71 -7.32
CA ASN A 343 -28.02 -7.21 -7.54
C ASN A 343 -28.21 -5.79 -7.01
N ASP A 344 -27.67 -5.48 -5.82
CA ASP A 344 -27.68 -4.14 -5.23
C ASP A 344 -26.92 -3.14 -6.13
N MET A 345 -25.73 -3.52 -6.60
CA MET A 345 -24.95 -2.71 -7.56
C MET A 345 -25.71 -2.47 -8.87
N LEU A 346 -26.37 -3.49 -9.42
CA LEU A 346 -27.17 -3.36 -10.64
C LEU A 346 -28.35 -2.38 -10.45
N GLN A 347 -29.03 -2.46 -9.29
CA GLN A 347 -30.11 -1.54 -8.94
C GLN A 347 -29.61 -0.10 -8.88
N ARG A 348 -28.51 0.15 -8.17
CA ARG A 348 -27.93 1.50 -8.06
C ARG A 348 -27.50 2.06 -9.40
N ALA A 349 -26.75 1.29 -10.19
CA ALA A 349 -26.31 1.72 -11.52
C ALA A 349 -27.49 2.05 -12.45
N TYR A 350 -28.60 1.31 -12.34
CA TYR A 350 -29.82 1.61 -13.07
C TYR A 350 -30.50 2.90 -12.59
N PHE A 351 -30.65 3.10 -11.28
CA PHE A 351 -31.23 4.33 -10.71
C PHE A 351 -30.36 5.57 -10.93
N GLU A 352 -29.05 5.40 -11.04
CA GLU A 352 -28.07 6.44 -11.41
C GLU A 352 -28.04 6.73 -12.92
N ASN A 353 -28.82 5.98 -13.72
CA ASN A 353 -28.88 6.06 -15.17
C ASN A 353 -27.54 5.78 -15.88
N ASP A 354 -26.63 5.05 -15.21
CA ASP A 354 -25.35 4.61 -15.76
C ASP A 354 -25.52 3.27 -16.48
N ARG A 355 -25.98 3.37 -17.73
CA ARG A 355 -26.30 2.21 -18.57
C ARG A 355 -25.09 1.33 -18.87
N ALA A 356 -23.88 1.90 -18.96
CA ALA A 356 -22.67 1.13 -19.24
C ALA A 356 -22.27 0.27 -18.03
N LYS A 357 -22.29 0.87 -16.84
CA LYS A 357 -22.04 0.21 -15.56
C LYS A 357 -23.05 -0.90 -15.29
N ALA A 358 -24.34 -0.61 -15.49
CA ALA A 358 -25.41 -1.61 -15.36
C ALA A 358 -25.21 -2.81 -16.32
N MET A 359 -24.79 -2.56 -17.56
CA MET A 359 -24.50 -3.61 -18.53
C MET A 359 -23.31 -4.50 -18.14
N ASN A 360 -22.26 -3.94 -17.56
CA ASN A 360 -21.10 -4.69 -17.08
C ASN A 360 -21.42 -5.56 -15.85
N ILE A 361 -22.13 -4.99 -14.88
CA ILE A 361 -22.58 -5.71 -13.68
C ILE A 361 -23.49 -6.88 -14.09
N LEU A 362 -24.38 -6.65 -15.06
CA LEU A 362 -25.29 -7.65 -15.57
C LEU A 362 -24.57 -8.80 -16.30
N ALA A 363 -23.57 -8.48 -17.14
CA ALA A 363 -22.73 -9.50 -17.77
C ALA A 363 -22.02 -10.37 -16.71
N GLY A 364 -21.56 -9.73 -15.63
CA GLY A 364 -21.02 -10.40 -14.44
C GLY A 364 -22.01 -11.33 -13.76
N LEU A 365 -23.22 -10.85 -13.46
CA LEU A 365 -24.32 -11.63 -12.88
C LEU A 365 -24.67 -12.85 -13.73
N ILE A 366 -24.80 -12.67 -15.04
CA ILE A 366 -25.15 -13.74 -15.98
C ILE A 366 -24.02 -14.78 -16.05
N ASN A 367 -22.75 -14.35 -16.04
CA ASN A 367 -21.60 -15.25 -16.05
C ASN A 367 -21.40 -15.98 -14.71
N LEU A 368 -21.71 -15.34 -13.58
CA LEU A 368 -21.49 -15.87 -12.22
C LEU A 368 -22.65 -16.76 -11.73
N CYS A 369 -23.88 -16.46 -12.14
CA CYS A 369 -25.10 -17.12 -11.66
C CYS A 369 -25.83 -17.95 -12.74
N GLU A 370 -25.33 -17.96 -13.98
CA GLU A 370 -25.85 -18.69 -15.14
C GLU A 370 -27.41 -18.72 -15.20
N ALA A 371 -28.01 -19.91 -15.17
CA ALA A 371 -29.44 -20.14 -15.30
C ALA A 371 -30.23 -19.73 -14.05
N ASP A 372 -29.62 -19.66 -12.88
CA ASP A 372 -30.32 -19.41 -11.61
C ASP A 372 -30.65 -17.92 -11.38
N ALA A 373 -29.93 -17.01 -12.03
CA ALA A 373 -30.31 -15.60 -12.11
C ALA A 373 -31.53 -15.39 -13.02
N LEU A 374 -31.60 -16.14 -14.14
CA LEU A 374 -32.67 -16.02 -15.14
C LEU A 374 -33.96 -16.77 -14.76
N LYS A 375 -33.89 -17.78 -13.88
CA LYS A 375 -35.08 -18.49 -13.34
C LYS A 375 -35.87 -17.65 -12.32
N ARG A 376 -35.20 -16.72 -11.63
CA ARG A 376 -35.78 -15.81 -10.63
C ARG A 376 -35.14 -14.42 -10.81
N PRO A 377 -35.50 -13.70 -11.89
CA PRO A 377 -34.94 -12.38 -12.16
C PRO A 377 -35.31 -11.42 -11.03
N SER A 378 -34.33 -10.66 -10.54
CA SER A 378 -34.58 -9.53 -9.65
C SER A 378 -35.40 -8.46 -10.37
N GLU A 379 -36.17 -7.64 -9.66
CA GLU A 379 -36.94 -6.54 -10.27
C GLU A 379 -36.05 -5.62 -11.12
N ALA A 380 -34.82 -5.38 -10.66
CA ALA A 380 -33.79 -4.63 -11.39
C ALA A 380 -33.46 -5.21 -12.76
N LEU A 381 -33.38 -6.54 -12.84
CA LEU A 381 -33.12 -7.25 -14.08
C LEU A 381 -34.27 -7.03 -15.07
N LYS A 382 -35.52 -7.03 -14.58
CA LYS A 382 -36.73 -6.84 -15.39
C LYS A 382 -36.77 -5.45 -16.02
N PHE A 383 -36.51 -4.40 -15.24
CA PHE A 383 -36.47 -3.02 -15.74
C PHE A 383 -35.34 -2.75 -16.75
N ALA A 384 -34.17 -3.36 -16.56
CA ALA A 384 -33.02 -3.17 -17.45
C ALA A 384 -33.24 -3.75 -18.86
N PHE A 385 -34.12 -4.74 -19.04
CA PHE A 385 -34.36 -5.40 -20.33
C PHE A 385 -34.86 -4.47 -21.44
N ALA A 386 -35.66 -3.46 -21.10
CA ALA A 386 -36.28 -2.56 -22.08
C ALA A 386 -35.27 -1.63 -22.79
N ASP A 387 -34.10 -1.40 -22.19
CA ASP A 387 -33.10 -0.43 -22.64
C ASP A 387 -31.91 -1.04 -23.41
N PHE A 388 -31.90 -2.35 -23.62
CA PHE A 388 -30.77 -3.05 -24.21
C PHE A 388 -30.59 -2.80 -25.72
N SER A 389 -29.33 -2.78 -26.15
CA SER A 389 -28.97 -2.76 -27.57
C SER A 389 -29.22 -4.12 -28.25
N LEU A 390 -29.36 -4.11 -29.58
CA LEU A 390 -29.59 -5.32 -30.39
C LEU A 390 -28.55 -6.45 -30.17
N PRO A 391 -27.24 -6.16 -30.05
CA PRO A 391 -26.23 -7.18 -29.83
C PRO A 391 -26.35 -7.87 -28.46
N VAL A 392 -26.75 -7.12 -27.43
CA VAL A 392 -26.95 -7.61 -26.06
C VAL A 392 -28.15 -8.57 -26.00
N HIS A 393 -29.26 -8.18 -26.62
CA HIS A 393 -30.42 -9.06 -26.77
C HIS A 393 -30.05 -10.40 -27.44
N ARG A 394 -29.22 -10.38 -28.48
CA ARG A 394 -28.74 -11.61 -29.15
C ARG A 394 -27.87 -12.49 -28.24
N HIS A 395 -27.04 -11.89 -27.37
CA HIS A 395 -26.20 -12.64 -26.45
C HIS A 395 -27.03 -13.33 -25.35
N ILE A 396 -27.98 -12.62 -24.74
CA ILE A 396 -28.90 -13.17 -23.72
C ILE A 396 -29.72 -14.32 -24.31
N LEU A 397 -30.30 -14.14 -25.50
CA LEU A 397 -31.07 -15.19 -26.20
C LEU A 397 -30.22 -16.44 -26.51
N ARG A 398 -28.92 -16.28 -26.76
CA ARG A 398 -27.99 -17.41 -26.97
C ARG A 398 -27.71 -18.19 -25.68
N ILE A 399 -27.68 -17.53 -24.53
CA ILE A 399 -27.53 -18.16 -23.21
C ILE A 399 -28.83 -18.89 -22.83
N MET A 400 -29.98 -18.22 -22.96
CA MET A 400 -31.29 -18.81 -22.69
C MET A 400 -31.55 -20.08 -23.51
N ARG A 401 -31.11 -20.11 -24.79
CA ARG A 401 -31.20 -21.29 -25.68
C ARG A 401 -30.57 -22.56 -25.09
N LYS A 402 -29.51 -22.44 -24.29
CA LYS A 402 -28.79 -23.60 -23.74
C LYS A 402 -29.36 -24.12 -22.43
N SER A 403 -30.24 -23.35 -21.77
CA SER A 403 -30.52 -23.53 -20.34
C SER A 403 -32.02 -23.44 -19.97
N ILE A 404 -32.91 -23.02 -20.88
CA ILE A 404 -34.35 -22.81 -20.62
C ILE A 404 -35.20 -23.41 -21.76
N SER A 405 -36.36 -24.02 -21.44
CA SER A 405 -37.25 -24.61 -22.45
C SER A 405 -38.02 -23.54 -23.27
N PRO A 406 -38.38 -23.83 -24.54
CA PRO A 406 -39.10 -22.89 -25.42
C PRO A 406 -40.40 -22.33 -24.83
N SER A 407 -41.20 -23.18 -24.17
CA SER A 407 -42.47 -22.78 -23.55
C SER A 407 -42.32 -21.79 -22.39
N ARG A 408 -41.23 -21.89 -21.61
CA ARG A 408 -40.92 -20.92 -20.55
C ARG A 408 -40.41 -19.61 -21.11
N MET A 409 -39.66 -19.67 -22.22
CA MET A 409 -39.17 -18.50 -22.93
C MET A 409 -40.32 -17.66 -23.48
N ILE A 410 -41.35 -18.31 -24.05
CA ILE A 410 -42.58 -17.65 -24.53
C ILE A 410 -43.30 -16.93 -23.40
N LYS A 411 -43.54 -17.60 -22.27
CA LYS A 411 -44.18 -16.98 -21.10
C LYS A 411 -43.42 -15.73 -20.63
N HIS A 412 -42.08 -15.79 -20.60
CA HIS A 412 -41.25 -14.67 -20.18
C HIS A 412 -41.28 -13.48 -21.14
N VAL A 413 -41.40 -13.73 -22.45
CA VAL A 413 -41.51 -12.67 -23.47
C VAL A 413 -42.92 -12.06 -23.50
N VAL A 414 -43.96 -12.87 -23.24
CA VAL A 414 -45.35 -12.39 -23.07
C VAL A 414 -45.44 -11.46 -21.86
N ASP A 415 -44.77 -11.79 -20.75
CA ASP A 415 -44.71 -10.92 -19.57
C ASP A 415 -44.00 -9.58 -19.87
N LEU A 416 -43.08 -9.54 -20.85
CA LEU A 416 -42.34 -8.34 -21.31
C LEU A 416 -43.06 -7.55 -22.42
N GLU A 417 -44.08 -8.13 -23.07
CA GLU A 417 -44.86 -7.52 -24.15
C GLU A 417 -45.61 -6.25 -23.69
N GLN A 418 -45.96 -6.17 -22.41
CA GLN A 418 -46.61 -5.00 -21.84
C GLN A 418 -45.71 -3.76 -21.76
N GLU A 419 -44.39 -3.91 -21.92
CA GLU A 419 -43.42 -2.83 -21.70
C GLU A 419 -42.65 -2.37 -22.97
N SER A 420 -42.46 -3.22 -24.00
CA SER A 420 -41.75 -2.80 -25.23
C SER A 420 -42.06 -3.62 -26.50
N PRO A 421 -42.71 -3.02 -27.53
CA PRO A 421 -43.03 -3.68 -28.81
C PRO A 421 -41.80 -4.12 -29.65
N THR A 422 -40.64 -3.50 -29.42
CA THR A 422 -39.41 -3.76 -30.20
C THR A 422 -38.73 -5.07 -29.78
N VAL A 423 -38.84 -5.44 -28.50
CA VAL A 423 -38.31 -6.70 -27.95
C VAL A 423 -39.06 -7.90 -28.55
N VAL A 424 -40.38 -7.77 -28.66
CA VAL A 424 -41.29 -8.74 -29.27
C VAL A 424 -40.95 -8.95 -30.76
N PHE A 425 -40.72 -7.87 -31.52
CA PHE A 425 -40.34 -7.92 -32.93
C PHE A 425 -39.01 -8.69 -33.17
N LEU A 426 -38.01 -8.50 -32.32
CA LEU A 426 -36.71 -9.17 -32.45
C LEU A 426 -36.74 -10.63 -31.98
N PHE A 427 -37.55 -10.92 -30.96
CA PHE A 427 -37.84 -12.29 -30.54
C PHE A 427 -38.49 -13.07 -31.69
N PHE A 428 -39.46 -12.49 -32.39
CA PHE A 428 -40.11 -13.15 -33.52
C PHE A 428 -39.18 -13.38 -34.72
N ILE A 429 -38.36 -12.39 -35.10
CA ILE A 429 -37.32 -12.60 -36.14
C ILE A 429 -36.34 -13.70 -35.72
N TYR A 430 -35.97 -13.79 -34.44
CA TYR A 430 -35.08 -14.82 -33.92
C TYR A 430 -35.71 -16.23 -33.95
N CYS A 431 -36.98 -16.36 -33.54
CA CYS A 431 -37.72 -17.62 -33.57
C CYS A 431 -37.87 -18.15 -35.00
N ILE A 432 -38.24 -17.28 -35.95
CA ILE A 432 -38.49 -17.66 -37.36
C ILE A 432 -37.19 -18.06 -38.07
N THR A 433 -36.10 -17.32 -37.86
CA THR A 433 -34.86 -17.52 -38.64
C THR A 433 -34.00 -18.70 -38.16
N ARG A 434 -34.19 -19.23 -36.94
CA ARG A 434 -33.19 -20.11 -36.31
C ARG A 434 -33.71 -21.31 -35.51
N LEU A 435 -35.02 -21.49 -35.30
CA LEU A 435 -35.57 -22.70 -34.65
C LEU A 435 -35.77 -23.84 -35.67
N ARG A 436 -35.25 -25.05 -35.40
CA ARG A 436 -35.63 -26.32 -36.06
C ARG A 436 -35.65 -27.40 -34.97
N PRO A 437 -36.73 -28.20 -34.83
CA PRO A 437 -37.69 -28.66 -35.86
C PRO A 437 -39.09 -27.98 -35.83
N GLU A 438 -39.99 -28.35 -36.77
CA GLU A 438 -41.36 -27.81 -36.97
C GLU A 438 -42.25 -27.77 -35.71
N ALA A 439 -42.09 -28.74 -34.80
CA ALA A 439 -42.90 -28.86 -33.60
C ALA A 439 -42.78 -27.64 -32.66
N ASP A 440 -41.60 -27.00 -32.64
CA ASP A 440 -41.33 -25.82 -31.82
C ASP A 440 -41.79 -24.51 -32.50
N ARG A 441 -42.06 -24.54 -33.81
CA ARG A 441 -42.49 -23.36 -34.59
C ARG A 441 -43.99 -23.13 -34.53
N LYS A 442 -44.80 -24.20 -34.56
CA LYS A 442 -46.28 -24.11 -34.61
C LYS A 442 -46.90 -23.24 -33.51
N PRO A 443 -46.55 -23.40 -32.22
CA PRO A 443 -47.14 -22.57 -31.16
C PRO A 443 -46.76 -21.10 -31.28
N ILE A 444 -45.58 -20.82 -31.82
CA ILE A 444 -45.03 -19.46 -31.97
C ILE A 444 -45.67 -18.77 -33.18
N LEU A 445 -45.83 -19.48 -34.30
CA LEU A 445 -46.52 -18.96 -35.48
C LEU A 445 -48.00 -18.65 -35.20
N ALA A 446 -48.70 -19.54 -34.47
CA ALA A 446 -50.08 -19.31 -34.06
C ALA A 446 -50.24 -18.09 -33.12
N TYR A 447 -49.25 -17.83 -32.26
CA TYR A 447 -49.24 -16.64 -31.41
C TYR A 447 -48.94 -15.36 -32.20
N ILE A 448 -48.05 -15.42 -33.21
CA ILE A 448 -47.77 -14.31 -34.14
C ILE A 448 -49.03 -13.92 -34.92
N GLU A 449 -49.76 -14.90 -35.47
CA GLU A 449 -51.00 -14.67 -36.22
C GLU A 449 -52.06 -14.00 -35.35
N ARG A 450 -52.30 -14.54 -34.14
CA ARG A 450 -53.26 -13.98 -33.17
C ARG A 450 -52.90 -12.56 -32.74
N HIS A 451 -51.60 -12.27 -32.58
CA HIS A 451 -51.10 -10.92 -32.23
C HIS A 451 -51.26 -9.93 -33.40
N LEU A 452 -51.06 -10.36 -34.64
CA LEU A 452 -51.28 -9.55 -35.85
C LEU A 452 -52.77 -9.26 -36.11
N GLU A 453 -53.68 -10.12 -35.69
CA GLU A 453 -55.15 -9.93 -35.79
C GLU A 453 -55.71 -8.96 -34.74
N THR A 454 -55.11 -8.90 -33.55
CA THR A 454 -55.66 -8.14 -32.40
C THR A 454 -55.07 -6.74 -32.23
N ALA A 455 -53.96 -6.43 -32.91
CA ALA A 455 -53.29 -5.13 -32.75
C ALA A 455 -53.97 -4.02 -33.57
N ARG A 456 -54.57 -3.01 -32.91
CA ARG A 456 -55.16 -1.82 -33.57
C ARG A 456 -54.09 -0.96 -34.27
N GLU A 457 -54.45 -0.36 -35.41
CA GLU A 457 -53.59 0.51 -36.22
C GLU A 457 -53.23 1.81 -35.48
N HIS A 458 -51.94 2.04 -35.17
CA HIS A 458 -51.53 3.24 -34.43
C HIS A 458 -50.34 4.03 -35.01
N SER A 459 -49.65 3.58 -36.08
CA SER A 459 -48.66 4.43 -36.77
C SER A 459 -48.19 3.90 -38.12
N LYS A 460 -47.74 4.78 -39.02
CA LYS A 460 -47.10 4.44 -40.31
C LYS A 460 -45.83 3.57 -40.18
N GLY A 461 -45.18 3.55 -39.00
CA GLY A 461 -44.02 2.71 -38.71
C GLY A 461 -44.38 1.27 -38.38
N ASP A 462 -45.54 1.06 -37.77
CA ASP A 462 -46.08 -0.27 -37.44
C ASP A 462 -46.61 -1.00 -38.67
N ASP A 463 -47.19 -0.27 -39.63
CA ASP A 463 -47.64 -0.85 -40.90
C ASP A 463 -46.49 -1.49 -41.67
N LYS A 464 -45.32 -0.85 -41.70
CA LYS A 464 -44.12 -1.38 -42.38
C LYS A 464 -43.57 -2.63 -41.69
N ARG A 465 -43.61 -2.68 -40.36
CA ARG A 465 -43.19 -3.84 -39.55
C ARG A 465 -44.17 -5.01 -39.66
N ARG A 466 -45.48 -4.74 -39.67
CA ARG A 466 -46.53 -5.73 -39.92
C ARG A 466 -46.47 -6.29 -41.33
N GLN A 467 -46.22 -5.44 -42.33
CA GLN A 467 -46.01 -5.88 -43.72
C GLN A 467 -44.82 -6.83 -43.82
N ILE A 468 -43.71 -6.55 -43.12
CA ILE A 468 -42.54 -7.44 -43.06
C ILE A 468 -42.90 -8.77 -42.39
N LEU A 469 -43.60 -8.76 -41.25
CA LEU A 469 -44.00 -10.00 -40.55
C LEU A 469 -44.99 -10.83 -41.39
N ARG A 470 -46.00 -10.20 -42.02
CA ARG A 470 -46.94 -10.86 -42.94
C ARG A 470 -46.23 -11.45 -44.16
N ASN A 471 -45.28 -10.71 -44.74
CA ASN A 471 -44.48 -11.20 -45.88
C ASN A 471 -43.58 -12.37 -45.47
N ILE A 472 -43.06 -12.39 -44.24
CA ILE A 472 -42.24 -13.49 -43.71
C ILE A 472 -43.09 -14.73 -43.43
N VAL A 473 -44.27 -14.58 -42.83
CA VAL A 473 -45.24 -15.67 -42.65
C VAL A 473 -45.66 -16.23 -44.02
N ALA A 474 -45.93 -15.35 -44.99
CA ALA A 474 -46.24 -15.75 -46.36
C ALA A 474 -45.06 -16.40 -47.10
N GLN A 475 -43.81 -16.04 -46.77
CA GLN A 475 -42.60 -16.65 -47.37
C GLN A 475 -42.33 -18.07 -46.84
N ASP A 476 -42.64 -18.38 -45.57
CA ASP A 476 -42.54 -19.76 -45.05
C ASP A 476 -43.68 -20.65 -45.60
N VAL A 477 -44.80 -20.05 -46.05
CA VAL A 477 -45.88 -20.73 -46.80
C VAL A 477 -45.58 -20.83 -48.31
N GLY A 478 -44.75 -19.94 -48.86
CA GLY A 478 -44.59 -19.72 -50.30
C GLY A 478 -43.20 -20.01 -50.92
N GLN A 479 -42.20 -20.49 -50.17
CA GLN A 479 -40.92 -20.90 -50.76
C GLN A 479 -40.95 -22.31 -51.37
N THR A 480 -41.73 -22.44 -52.45
CA THR A 480 -41.32 -23.17 -53.66
C THR A 480 -40.93 -22.12 -54.71
N SER A 481 -39.66 -22.13 -55.12
CA SER A 481 -39.07 -21.50 -56.33
C SER A 481 -38.50 -20.05 -56.33
N ALA A 482 -37.19 -20.00 -56.66
CA ALA A 482 -36.41 -19.05 -57.47
C ALA A 482 -35.92 -17.65 -56.97
N LYS A 483 -34.66 -17.36 -57.36
CA LYS A 483 -33.73 -16.20 -57.18
C LYS A 483 -33.73 -15.28 -58.45
N PRO A 484 -32.87 -14.23 -58.64
CA PRO A 484 -32.21 -13.22 -57.76
C PRO A 484 -32.15 -11.76 -58.36
N GLN A 485 -31.62 -10.74 -57.62
CA GLN A 485 -30.52 -9.79 -58.00
C GLN A 485 -30.55 -8.35 -57.37
N VAL A 486 -29.45 -8.00 -56.68
CA VAL A 486 -28.53 -6.80 -56.75
C VAL A 486 -29.06 -5.35 -56.86
N LYS A 487 -28.68 -4.41 -55.95
CA LYS A 487 -27.63 -3.34 -56.08
C LYS A 487 -27.69 -2.27 -54.94
N ALA A 488 -26.62 -1.47 -54.81
CA ALA A 488 -26.18 -0.67 -53.65
C ALA A 488 -26.61 0.82 -53.63
N GLU A 489 -26.51 1.50 -52.47
CA GLU A 489 -25.83 2.81 -52.23
C GLU A 489 -26.24 3.50 -50.90
N ARG A 490 -25.30 4.27 -50.32
CA ARG A 490 -25.36 5.28 -49.21
C ARG A 490 -24.57 6.51 -49.72
N PRO A 491 -24.68 7.78 -49.24
CA PRO A 491 -24.85 8.23 -47.83
C PRO A 491 -25.54 9.62 -47.59
N ALA A 492 -25.63 10.10 -46.34
CA ALA A 492 -25.40 11.52 -45.93
C ALA A 492 -25.49 11.74 -44.39
N ALA A 493 -24.68 12.67 -43.87
CA ALA A 493 -24.37 12.97 -42.45
C ALA A 493 -25.24 14.09 -41.80
N PRO A 494 -25.24 14.27 -40.46
CA PRO A 494 -26.21 15.13 -39.74
C PRO A 494 -25.71 16.55 -39.42
N LYS A 495 -26.64 17.51 -39.27
CA LYS A 495 -26.40 18.88 -38.74
C LYS A 495 -27.08 19.14 -37.39
N LYS A 496 -26.32 19.87 -36.57
CA LYS A 496 -26.45 20.40 -35.19
C LYS A 496 -27.77 21.08 -34.71
N ARG A 497 -28.02 20.89 -33.39
CA ARG A 497 -28.14 21.87 -32.26
C ARG A 497 -29.50 22.40 -31.70
N PHE A 498 -29.45 22.52 -30.36
CA PHE A 498 -30.18 23.32 -29.34
C PHE A 498 -31.50 22.75 -28.74
N GLY A 499 -31.76 22.85 -27.42
CA GLY A 499 -31.08 23.65 -26.40
C GLY A 499 -31.38 23.29 -24.93
N LEU A 500 -30.56 23.86 -24.04
CA LEU A 500 -30.71 23.91 -22.58
C LEU A 500 -31.93 24.75 -22.19
N LYS A 501 -32.68 24.30 -21.17
CA LYS A 501 -33.02 25.04 -19.94
C LYS A 501 -34.13 24.32 -19.18
N SER A 502 -33.78 23.65 -18.09
CA SER A 502 -34.50 23.68 -16.80
C SER A 502 -34.08 22.48 -15.95
N LEU A 503 -33.90 22.74 -14.65
CA LEU A 503 -33.66 21.80 -13.53
C LEU A 503 -32.22 21.80 -13.01
N LEU A 504 -31.86 22.92 -12.35
CA LEU A 504 -30.88 22.93 -11.27
C LEU A 504 -31.64 22.74 -9.94
N PRO A 505 -31.28 21.76 -9.09
CA PRO A 505 -31.57 21.79 -7.67
C PRO A 505 -30.49 22.58 -6.91
N SER A 506 -30.93 23.19 -5.82
CA SER A 506 -30.21 24.12 -4.94
C SER A 506 -28.92 23.58 -4.33
N PHE A 507 -27.92 24.47 -4.24
CA PHE A 507 -26.63 24.30 -3.59
C PHE A 507 -26.73 23.83 -2.13
N SER A 508 -26.33 22.59 -1.85
CA SER A 508 -25.72 22.25 -0.55
C SER A 508 -24.24 22.67 -0.61
N LYS A 509 -23.73 23.30 0.45
CA LYS A 509 -22.32 23.73 0.53
C LYS A 509 -21.41 22.51 0.29
N LYS A 510 -20.59 22.58 -0.76
CA LYS A 510 -19.52 21.59 -0.97
C LYS A 510 -18.60 21.57 0.25
N PRO A 511 -18.12 20.41 0.71
CA PRO A 511 -17.03 20.36 1.68
C PRO A 511 -15.82 21.12 1.11
N ALA A 512 -15.10 21.83 1.98
CA ALA A 512 -13.87 22.52 1.61
C ALA A 512 -12.85 21.50 1.08
N LEU A 513 -12.10 21.85 0.03
CA LEU A 513 -11.03 20.99 -0.47
C LEU A 513 -9.95 20.86 0.60
N ARG A 514 -9.40 19.66 0.77
CA ARG A 514 -8.33 19.37 1.72
C ARG A 514 -7.01 19.23 0.97
N GLY A 515 -6.05 20.08 1.26
CA GLY A 515 -4.73 20.09 0.61
C GLY A 515 -3.60 19.86 1.60
N ALA A 516 -2.54 19.20 1.16
CA ALA A 516 -1.28 19.11 1.92
C ALA A 516 -0.19 19.97 1.29
N LEU A 517 0.39 20.90 2.08
CA LEU A 517 1.58 21.67 1.74
C LEU A 517 2.82 20.98 2.31
N LEU A 518 3.62 20.39 1.43
CA LEU A 518 4.83 19.65 1.74
C LEU A 518 6.06 20.53 1.55
N LEU A 519 6.61 21.04 2.66
CA LEU A 519 7.87 21.79 2.67
C LEU A 519 9.03 20.82 2.87
N SER A 520 9.91 20.70 1.87
CA SER A 520 11.05 19.78 1.92
C SER A 520 12.32 20.43 1.41
N GLY A 521 13.42 20.33 2.19
CA GLY A 521 14.72 20.91 1.84
C GLY A 521 15.30 21.79 2.94
N GLN A 522 16.14 22.74 2.58
CA GLN A 522 16.79 23.67 3.53
C GLN A 522 15.91 24.90 3.77
N MET A 523 15.80 25.39 5.02
CA MET A 523 15.08 26.62 5.34
C MET A 523 16.04 27.82 5.27
N ARG A 524 16.24 28.36 4.05
CA ARG A 524 17.13 29.52 3.81
C ARG A 524 16.39 30.84 3.58
N ALA A 525 15.13 30.77 3.15
CA ALA A 525 14.30 31.92 2.77
C ALA A 525 12.93 31.81 3.45
N ASP A 526 12.91 32.07 4.75
CA ASP A 526 11.74 31.76 5.60
C ASP A 526 10.46 32.52 5.16
N ASP A 527 10.60 33.73 4.60
CA ASP A 527 9.46 34.61 4.28
C ASP A 527 8.63 34.13 3.07
N PHE A 528 9.24 33.55 2.04
CA PHE A 528 8.52 33.21 0.81
C PHE A 528 7.54 32.05 1.03
N ALA A 529 8.01 30.97 1.64
CA ALA A 529 7.18 29.79 1.89
C ALA A 529 6.03 30.11 2.84
N GLN A 530 6.28 31.00 3.82
CA GLN A 530 5.26 31.47 4.75
C GLN A 530 4.22 32.34 4.05
N ASN A 531 4.65 33.28 3.20
CA ASN A 531 3.75 34.11 2.40
C ASN A 531 2.93 33.27 1.41
N PHE A 532 3.52 32.24 0.81
CA PHE A 532 2.82 31.31 -0.06
C PHE A 532 1.68 30.61 0.67
N ARG A 533 1.98 29.99 1.83
CA ARG A 533 0.98 29.31 2.67
C ARG A 533 -0.18 30.23 3.06
N ASN A 534 0.13 31.47 3.42
CA ASN A 534 -0.86 32.44 3.88
C ASN A 534 -1.50 33.25 2.74
N SER A 535 -1.28 32.86 1.48
CA SER A 535 -1.82 33.57 0.34
C SER A 535 -3.32 33.29 0.12
N PRO A 536 -4.06 34.21 -0.53
CA PRO A 536 -5.48 34.02 -0.88
C PRO A 536 -5.75 32.81 -1.80
N LEU A 537 -4.69 32.19 -2.35
CA LEU A 537 -4.77 30.96 -3.13
C LEU A 537 -5.53 29.86 -2.39
N PHE A 538 -5.45 29.83 -1.07
CA PHE A 538 -6.03 28.80 -0.21
C PHE A 538 -7.37 29.20 0.42
N ASP A 539 -7.96 30.31 0.01
CA ASP A 539 -9.29 30.68 0.49
C ASP A 539 -10.32 29.58 0.18
N GLY A 540 -11.01 29.11 1.22
CA GLY A 540 -11.97 28.01 1.15
C GLY A 540 -11.34 26.61 1.00
N ILE A 541 -10.04 26.47 1.27
CA ILE A 541 -9.29 25.20 1.30
C ILE A 541 -8.79 24.97 2.73
N GLU A 542 -8.96 23.74 3.23
CA GLU A 542 -8.30 23.26 4.44
C GLU A 542 -6.88 22.82 4.08
N LEU A 543 -5.87 23.58 4.50
CA LEU A 543 -4.47 23.33 4.13
C LEU A 543 -3.68 22.82 5.34
N THR A 544 -3.27 21.56 5.31
CA THR A 544 -2.33 20.98 6.28
C THR A 544 -0.90 21.22 5.82
N THR A 545 -0.04 21.76 6.69
CA THR A 545 1.38 22.00 6.38
C THR A 545 2.27 20.97 7.07
N LEU A 546 3.16 20.33 6.32
CA LEU A 546 4.15 19.38 6.82
C LEU A 546 5.55 19.79 6.38
N ILE A 547 6.53 19.64 7.27
CA ILE A 547 7.89 20.13 7.05
C ILE A 547 8.92 19.03 7.33
N SER A 548 9.75 18.68 6.34
CA SER A 548 10.98 17.91 6.57
C SER A 548 12.20 18.72 6.15
N THR A 549 13.06 19.05 7.11
CA THR A 549 14.22 19.94 6.92
C THR A 549 15.49 19.47 7.64
N TRP A 550 16.58 20.20 7.42
CA TRP A 550 17.91 19.98 8.00
C TRP A 550 18.15 20.93 9.17
N ALA A 551 18.74 20.44 10.26
CA ALA A 551 19.02 21.22 11.47
C ALA A 551 19.85 22.48 11.23
N ASN A 552 20.74 22.42 10.24
CA ASN A 552 21.45 23.60 9.76
C ASN A 552 20.62 24.24 8.65
N ARG A 553 20.26 25.53 8.79
CA ARG A 553 19.63 26.32 7.73
C ARG A 553 20.39 26.23 6.40
N GLY A 554 21.71 25.99 6.50
CA GLY A 554 22.63 25.92 5.39
C GLY A 554 22.94 27.33 4.92
N THR A 555 24.22 27.65 4.74
CA THR A 555 24.59 28.85 3.99
C THR A 555 24.14 28.67 2.53
N PRO A 556 23.68 29.73 1.83
CA PRO A 556 23.60 29.68 0.37
C PRO A 556 24.94 29.13 -0.13
N PRO A 557 24.99 28.29 -1.18
CA PRO A 557 26.26 27.84 -1.70
C PRO A 557 27.13 29.07 -1.90
N ALA A 558 28.24 29.15 -1.16
CA ALA A 558 29.33 30.05 -1.47
C ALA A 558 30.00 29.54 -2.73
N ASN A 559 29.26 29.52 -3.83
CA ASN A 559 29.86 29.60 -5.13
C ASN A 559 30.48 30.98 -5.18
N PHE A 560 31.77 31.07 -5.45
CA PHE A 560 32.50 32.34 -5.50
C PHE A 560 31.82 33.43 -6.35
N GLY A 561 30.88 33.08 -7.24
CA GLY A 561 30.02 34.00 -7.98
C GLY A 561 28.85 34.66 -7.22
N THR A 562 28.58 34.32 -5.95
CA THR A 562 27.49 34.92 -5.16
C THR A 562 27.92 36.08 -4.25
N LEU A 563 29.23 36.29 -4.04
CA LEU A 563 29.78 37.44 -3.31
C LEU A 563 29.99 38.65 -4.22
N ARG A 564 28.92 39.20 -4.79
CA ARG A 564 29.01 40.42 -5.61
C ARG A 564 29.41 41.62 -4.74
N GLY A 565 30.65 42.09 -4.90
CA GLY A 565 31.18 43.32 -4.29
C GLY A 565 32.53 43.18 -3.56
N TYR A 566 32.86 41.99 -3.04
CA TYR A 566 34.12 41.73 -2.32
C TYR A 566 35.20 41.02 -3.17
N GLU A 567 34.86 40.66 -4.41
CA GLU A 567 35.59 39.71 -5.23
C GLU A 567 36.98 40.19 -5.70
N GLU A 568 37.18 41.49 -5.93
CA GLU A 568 38.45 42.00 -6.50
C GLU A 568 39.59 42.13 -5.48
N ARG A 569 39.29 42.42 -4.20
CA ARG A 569 40.33 42.67 -3.19
C ARG A 569 40.74 41.43 -2.40
N ILE A 570 39.83 40.46 -2.25
CA ILE A 570 40.08 39.26 -1.43
C ILE A 570 40.63 38.09 -2.27
N ARG A 571 40.32 38.01 -3.58
CA ARG A 571 40.85 36.95 -4.47
C ARG A 571 42.37 36.83 -4.47
N PRO A 572 43.15 37.93 -4.55
CA PRO A 572 44.61 37.83 -4.55
C PRO A 572 45.13 37.21 -3.24
N VAL A 573 44.56 37.63 -2.11
CA VAL A 573 44.94 37.15 -0.77
C VAL A 573 44.63 35.67 -0.61
N ILE A 574 43.44 35.22 -1.01
CA ILE A 574 43.08 33.79 -0.93
C ILE A 574 43.96 32.97 -1.88
N ARG A 575 44.27 33.47 -3.08
CA ARG A 575 45.20 32.79 -4.00
C ARG A 575 46.60 32.67 -3.42
N GLU A 576 47.11 33.72 -2.77
CA GLU A 576 48.39 33.67 -2.05
C GLU A 576 48.35 32.62 -0.94
N VAL A 577 47.30 32.59 -0.10
CA VAL A 577 47.20 31.60 0.98
C VAL A 577 47.08 30.17 0.43
N CYS A 578 46.33 29.96 -0.65
CA CYS A 578 46.24 28.65 -1.31
C CYS A 578 47.58 28.21 -1.91
N LEU A 579 48.32 29.14 -2.54
CA LEU A 579 49.65 28.89 -3.10
C LEU A 579 50.69 28.62 -2.01
N GLU A 580 50.71 29.43 -0.96
CA GLU A 580 51.60 29.29 0.19
C GLU A 580 51.38 27.96 0.91
N LYS A 581 50.11 27.58 1.12
CA LYS A 581 49.76 26.34 1.81
C LYS A 581 49.65 25.12 0.88
N GLN A 582 49.88 25.28 -0.42
CA GLN A 582 49.73 24.25 -1.45
C GLN A 582 48.38 23.49 -1.37
N ILE A 583 47.31 24.21 -1.07
CA ILE A 583 45.96 23.65 -1.00
C ILE A 583 45.11 24.17 -2.16
N SER A 584 44.20 23.33 -2.65
CA SER A 584 43.22 23.76 -3.65
C SER A 584 42.25 24.78 -3.05
N GLY A 585 41.62 25.61 -3.89
CA GLY A 585 40.57 26.53 -3.43
C GLY A 585 39.39 25.79 -2.76
N GLU A 586 39.15 24.54 -3.18
CA GLU A 586 38.15 23.66 -2.58
C GLU A 586 38.58 23.20 -1.16
N ALA A 587 39.85 22.87 -0.97
CA ALA A 587 40.40 22.54 0.35
C ALA A 587 40.45 23.76 1.29
N PHE A 588 40.73 24.95 0.76
CA PHE A 588 40.66 26.21 1.52
C PHE A 588 39.24 26.46 2.06
N ASN A 589 38.22 26.37 1.21
CA ASN A 589 36.82 26.57 1.61
C ASN A 589 36.36 25.59 2.69
N LYS A 590 36.85 24.35 2.62
CA LYS A 590 36.54 23.32 3.62
C LYS A 590 37.24 23.57 4.96
N THR A 591 38.39 24.25 4.94
CA THR A 591 39.24 24.49 6.12
C THR A 591 38.80 25.73 6.90
N TYR A 592 38.31 26.77 6.23
CA TYR A 592 38.08 28.08 6.83
C TYR A 592 36.60 28.50 6.90
N ASP A 593 35.66 27.56 6.77
CA ASP A 593 34.19 27.74 6.75
C ASP A 593 33.70 29.05 7.40
N PHE A 594 33.36 30.03 6.55
CA PHE A 594 32.94 31.39 6.96
C PHE A 594 31.43 31.50 7.21
N SER A 595 30.73 30.37 7.30
CA SER A 595 29.27 30.33 7.45
C SER A 595 28.85 30.45 8.92
N PRO A 596 28.11 31.49 9.35
CA PRO A 596 27.54 31.50 10.69
C PRO A 596 26.46 30.41 10.82
N SER A 597 26.55 29.60 11.88
CA SER A 597 25.65 28.47 12.15
C SER A 597 24.33 28.92 12.79
N SER A 598 23.37 29.40 11.98
CA SER A 598 21.98 29.54 12.45
C SER A 598 21.28 28.17 12.38
N ARG A 599 21.11 27.53 13.53
CA ARG A 599 20.32 26.28 13.64
C ARG A 599 18.82 26.59 13.56
N ILE A 600 18.05 25.66 13.00
CA ILE A 600 16.59 25.73 12.95
C ILE A 600 16.01 25.30 14.30
N SER A 601 15.03 26.05 14.79
CA SER A 601 14.22 25.67 15.96
C SER A 601 12.92 25.02 15.48
N GLU A 602 12.63 23.83 15.99
CA GLU A 602 11.39 23.09 15.72
C GLU A 602 10.15 23.90 16.15
N LYS A 603 10.18 24.47 17.35
CA LYS A 603 9.13 25.34 17.86
C LYS A 603 8.85 26.52 16.91
N ALA A 604 9.90 27.15 16.40
CA ALA A 604 9.75 28.28 15.48
C ALA A 604 9.10 27.87 14.14
N LEU A 605 9.31 26.62 13.68
CA LEU A 605 8.67 26.12 12.47
C LEU A 605 7.19 25.81 12.68
N TYR A 606 6.84 25.15 13.79
CA TYR A 606 5.44 24.92 14.17
C TYR A 606 4.66 26.24 14.25
N GLU A 607 5.23 27.26 14.87
CA GLU A 607 4.59 28.59 15.00
C GLU A 607 4.52 29.35 13.67
N ALA A 608 5.60 29.37 12.88
CA ALA A 608 5.66 30.18 11.66
C ALA A 608 4.78 29.62 10.52
N TYR A 609 4.63 28.30 10.46
CA TYR A 609 3.94 27.61 9.38
C TYR A 609 2.64 26.94 9.82
N ASP A 610 2.24 27.07 11.09
CA ASP A 610 1.08 26.38 11.66
C ASP A 610 1.02 24.94 11.13
N ALA A 611 2.16 24.26 11.33
CA ALA A 611 2.47 22.97 10.79
C ALA A 611 1.87 21.88 11.66
N GLU A 612 1.36 20.82 11.05
CA GLU A 612 0.87 19.66 11.77
C GLU A 612 2.02 18.71 12.13
N TRP A 613 3.10 18.77 11.36
CA TRP A 613 4.27 17.93 11.53
C TRP A 613 5.57 18.62 11.08
N VAL A 614 6.63 18.48 11.88
CA VAL A 614 7.97 19.00 11.61
C VAL A 614 9.02 17.93 11.92
N GLN A 615 9.90 17.65 10.97
CA GLN A 615 11.09 16.82 11.16
C GLN A 615 12.36 17.62 10.86
N ILE A 616 13.29 17.61 11.82
CA ILE A 616 14.58 18.27 11.70
C ILE A 616 15.70 17.24 11.83
N ASP A 617 16.44 17.02 10.75
CA ASP A 617 17.54 16.05 10.73
C ASP A 617 18.91 16.68 10.83
N ARG A 618 19.81 16.00 11.56
CA ARG A 618 21.23 16.33 11.62
C ARG A 618 22.00 15.36 10.73
N GLU A 619 22.68 15.93 9.74
CA GLU A 619 23.54 15.17 8.85
C GLU A 619 24.63 14.43 9.67
N GLY A 620 24.65 13.10 9.58
CA GLY A 620 25.61 12.23 10.27
C GLY A 620 25.20 11.74 11.67
N GLU A 621 24.20 12.34 12.31
CA GLU A 621 23.69 11.91 13.63
C GLU A 621 22.36 11.13 13.51
N THR A 622 21.43 11.60 12.68
CA THR A 622 20.11 10.97 12.48
C THR A 622 19.97 10.27 11.12
N CYS A 623 20.95 10.45 10.22
CA CYS A 623 20.84 10.04 8.83
C CYS A 623 21.91 9.01 8.42
N GLN A 624 21.55 8.16 7.44
CA GLN A 624 22.53 7.39 6.66
C GLN A 624 23.58 8.34 6.03
N LYS A 625 24.79 7.85 5.74
CA LYS A 625 25.79 8.63 4.99
C LYS A 625 25.32 8.79 3.54
N PHE A 626 24.87 9.99 3.16
CA PHE A 626 24.55 10.32 1.77
C PHE A 626 25.83 10.59 0.97
N LYS A 627 25.90 10.10 -0.27
CA LYS A 627 27.04 10.33 -1.17
C LYS A 627 26.88 11.64 -1.94
N HIS A 628 25.64 12.03 -2.25
CA HIS A 628 25.34 13.19 -3.09
C HIS A 628 24.26 14.10 -2.48
N ASN A 629 24.28 15.40 -2.83
CA ASN A 629 23.29 16.36 -2.33
C ASN A 629 21.86 16.07 -2.82
N GLN A 630 21.72 15.44 -3.98
CA GLN A 630 20.41 15.07 -4.54
C GLN A 630 19.76 13.93 -3.77
N GLU A 631 20.56 12.99 -3.24
CA GLU A 631 20.08 11.93 -2.35
C GLU A 631 19.43 12.52 -1.10
N ARG A 632 20.04 13.56 -0.53
CA ARG A 632 19.51 14.32 0.61
C ARG A 632 18.17 14.98 0.27
N LEU A 633 18.04 15.56 -0.92
CA LEU A 633 16.81 16.21 -1.36
C LEU A 633 15.67 15.19 -1.53
N PHE A 634 15.94 14.06 -2.18
CA PHE A 634 14.93 13.02 -2.39
C PHE A 634 14.51 12.32 -1.10
N TYR A 635 15.43 12.14 -0.16
CA TYR A 635 15.08 11.69 1.19
C TYR A 635 14.06 12.64 1.85
N LYS A 636 14.29 13.96 1.79
CA LYS A 636 13.38 14.96 2.37
C LYS A 636 12.02 15.04 1.68
N LEU A 637 11.99 14.86 0.36
CA LEU A 637 10.76 14.70 -0.43
C LEU A 637 9.95 13.50 0.03
N PHE A 638 10.60 12.37 0.20
CA PHE A 638 9.97 11.12 0.63
C PHE A 638 9.43 11.21 2.06
N ASP A 639 10.25 11.72 2.98
CA ASP A 639 9.96 11.82 4.41
C ASP A 639 8.74 12.71 4.69
N VAL A 640 8.68 13.89 4.06
CA VAL A 640 7.52 14.79 4.22
C VAL A 640 6.24 14.21 3.60
N TYR A 641 6.35 13.50 2.48
CA TYR A 641 5.21 12.87 1.82
C TYR A 641 4.67 11.69 2.63
N HIS A 642 5.56 10.86 3.20
CA HIS A 642 5.18 9.73 4.04
C HIS A 642 4.43 10.20 5.29
N SER A 643 4.92 11.27 5.91
CA SER A 643 4.25 11.87 7.06
C SER A 643 2.87 12.45 6.69
N ALA A 644 2.73 12.99 5.48
CA ALA A 644 1.45 13.52 5.00
C ALA A 644 0.39 12.41 4.91
N ILE A 645 0.71 11.28 4.28
CA ILE A 645 -0.24 10.18 4.15
C ILE A 645 -0.58 9.48 5.47
N GLU A 646 0.27 9.61 6.50
CA GLU A 646 -0.03 9.18 7.87
C GLU A 646 -0.93 10.18 8.61
N THR A 647 -0.82 11.46 8.28
CA THR A 647 -1.57 12.56 8.89
C THR A 647 -3.03 12.57 8.41
N GLY A 648 -3.28 12.26 7.13
CA GLY A 648 -4.65 12.16 6.62
C GLY A 648 -4.77 11.99 5.12
N GLU A 649 -6.02 12.03 4.66
CA GLU A 649 -6.37 12.01 3.23
C GLU A 649 -6.53 13.43 2.69
N PHE A 650 -5.88 13.69 1.55
CA PHE A 650 -5.89 14.99 0.87
C PHE A 650 -6.36 14.85 -0.57
N ASP A 651 -7.12 15.83 -1.04
CA ASP A 651 -7.59 15.91 -2.42
C ASP A 651 -6.44 16.27 -3.37
N PHE A 652 -5.48 17.07 -2.91
CA PHE A 652 -4.30 17.45 -3.68
C PHE A 652 -3.09 17.71 -2.78
N PHE A 653 -1.92 17.71 -3.37
CA PHE A 653 -0.65 17.93 -2.71
C PHE A 653 0.10 19.06 -3.40
N ILE A 654 0.71 19.94 -2.63
CA ILE A 654 1.67 20.93 -3.11
C ILE A 654 2.99 20.61 -2.47
N ARG A 655 4.01 20.35 -3.27
CA ARG A 655 5.37 20.23 -2.80
C ARG A 655 6.13 21.50 -3.16
N MET A 656 6.77 22.12 -2.18
CA MET A 656 7.62 23.29 -2.38
C MET A 656 8.97 23.16 -1.66
N ARG A 657 10.04 23.63 -2.31
CA ARG A 657 11.32 23.91 -1.66
C ARG A 657 11.28 25.28 -0.99
N PRO A 658 11.47 25.35 0.34
CA PRO A 658 11.33 26.61 1.08
C PRO A 658 12.52 27.56 0.88
N ASP A 659 13.65 27.11 0.33
CA ASP A 659 14.81 27.96 0.04
C ASP A 659 14.73 28.72 -1.30
N LEU A 660 13.70 28.48 -2.12
CA LEU A 660 13.58 29.06 -3.46
C LEU A 660 12.32 29.91 -3.57
N SER A 661 12.52 31.20 -3.85
CA SER A 661 11.44 32.13 -4.21
C SER A 661 11.22 32.15 -5.71
N PHE A 662 9.97 32.21 -6.13
CA PHE A 662 9.59 32.35 -7.54
C PHE A 662 8.29 33.14 -7.67
N ASP A 663 8.12 33.81 -8.82
CA ASP A 663 6.87 34.47 -9.16
C ASP A 663 5.88 33.42 -9.69
N PHE A 664 4.60 33.59 -9.40
CA PHE A 664 3.54 32.69 -9.87
C PHE A 664 2.22 33.44 -10.08
N ASP A 665 1.42 32.98 -11.04
CA ASP A 665 0.05 33.44 -11.24
C ASP A 665 -0.90 32.67 -10.31
N GLN A 666 -1.57 33.36 -9.38
CA GLN A 666 -2.48 32.74 -8.42
C GLN A 666 -3.68 32.05 -9.11
N SER A 667 -4.16 32.57 -10.24
CA SER A 667 -5.28 31.97 -10.96
C SER A 667 -4.87 30.66 -11.64
N GLU A 668 -3.66 30.61 -12.22
CA GLU A 668 -3.09 29.40 -12.82
C GLU A 668 -2.84 28.33 -11.75
N LEU A 669 -2.28 28.70 -10.59
CA LEU A 669 -2.10 27.75 -9.49
C LEU A 669 -3.43 27.27 -8.92
N ARG A 670 -4.44 28.15 -8.81
CA ARG A 670 -5.77 27.75 -8.34
C ARG A 670 -6.43 26.77 -9.29
N GLU A 671 -6.32 26.99 -10.60
CA GLU A 671 -6.79 26.05 -11.61
C GLU A 671 -6.05 24.71 -11.51
N ALA A 672 -4.72 24.73 -11.34
CA ALA A 672 -3.93 23.52 -11.15
C ALA A 672 -4.36 22.72 -9.92
N ILE A 673 -4.58 23.38 -8.78
CA ILE A 673 -5.11 22.77 -7.55
C ILE A 673 -6.45 22.10 -7.83
N GLU A 674 -7.37 22.81 -8.47
CA GLU A 674 -8.70 22.31 -8.79
C GLU A 674 -8.68 21.11 -9.76
N ILE A 675 -7.75 21.11 -10.71
CA ILE A 675 -7.56 19.98 -11.63
C ILE A 675 -6.99 18.79 -10.87
N CYS A 676 -5.93 18.97 -10.09
CA CYS A 676 -5.30 17.91 -9.30
C CYS A 676 -6.27 17.30 -8.28
N ALA A 677 -7.12 18.12 -7.64
CA ALA A 677 -8.16 17.66 -6.73
C ALA A 677 -9.22 16.76 -7.40
N ARG A 678 -9.48 16.97 -8.69
CA ARG A 678 -10.46 16.17 -9.47
C ARG A 678 -9.82 15.04 -10.28
N GLN A 679 -8.51 15.12 -10.52
CA GLN A 679 -7.75 14.22 -11.38
C GLN A 679 -6.53 13.70 -10.61
N PRO A 680 -6.65 12.54 -9.94
CA PRO A 680 -5.58 12.02 -9.08
C PRO A 680 -4.23 11.82 -9.77
N ARG A 681 -4.26 11.60 -11.09
CA ARG A 681 -3.08 11.35 -11.95
C ARG A 681 -2.50 12.61 -12.59
N ALA A 682 -3.07 13.78 -12.32
CA ALA A 682 -2.56 15.04 -12.84
C ALA A 682 -1.42 15.57 -11.96
N ILE A 683 -0.36 16.04 -12.60
CA ILE A 683 0.74 16.75 -11.94
C ILE A 683 1.14 17.97 -12.75
N PHE A 684 1.17 19.09 -12.07
CA PHE A 684 1.68 20.35 -12.56
C PHE A 684 3.06 20.57 -11.95
N VAL A 685 4.06 20.68 -12.81
CA VAL A 685 5.45 20.95 -12.43
C VAL A 685 5.87 22.28 -13.01
N ARG A 686 6.79 22.98 -12.33
CA ARG A 686 7.39 24.17 -12.93
C ARG A 686 8.00 23.84 -14.29
N ARG A 687 7.77 24.69 -15.29
CA ARG A 687 8.40 24.51 -16.60
C ARG A 687 9.91 24.45 -16.46
N ALA A 688 10.47 23.33 -16.87
CA ALA A 688 11.90 23.10 -16.92
C ALA A 688 12.26 22.80 -18.38
N PRO A 689 13.08 23.61 -19.06
CA PRO A 689 13.48 23.31 -20.42
C PRO A 689 14.28 22.00 -20.47
N LEU A 690 14.16 21.28 -21.59
CA LEU A 690 15.06 20.19 -21.94
C LEU A 690 16.43 20.78 -22.27
N TYR A 691 17.22 21.01 -21.22
CA TYR A 691 18.61 21.41 -21.35
C TYR A 691 19.44 20.16 -21.55
N ASP A 692 20.18 20.15 -22.65
CA ASP A 692 21.09 19.08 -23.04
C ASP A 692 20.40 17.86 -23.67
N ILE A 693 21.01 17.34 -24.74
CA ILE A 693 20.56 16.12 -25.43
C ILE A 693 20.63 14.89 -24.53
N HIS A 694 21.35 14.98 -23.40
CA HIS A 694 21.71 13.84 -22.58
C HIS A 694 20.68 13.43 -21.52
N PHE A 695 19.73 14.31 -21.13
CA PHE A 695 18.86 14.08 -19.96
C PHE A 695 17.47 14.75 -20.06
N PRO A 696 16.39 14.10 -19.61
CA PRO A 696 15.10 14.75 -19.45
C PRO A 696 15.05 15.44 -18.08
N PHE A 697 14.97 16.76 -18.07
CA PHE A 697 14.91 17.53 -16.83
C PHE A 697 13.46 17.90 -16.50
N VAL A 698 12.98 17.44 -15.34
CA VAL A 698 11.70 17.87 -14.74
C VAL A 698 12.01 18.51 -13.38
N ASP A 699 11.34 19.62 -13.08
CA ASP A 699 11.64 20.42 -11.91
C ASP A 699 11.36 19.68 -10.59
N ASP A 700 12.38 19.66 -9.74
CA ASP A 700 12.38 19.07 -8.40
C ASP A 700 12.29 20.14 -7.30
N ASN A 701 11.76 21.34 -7.62
CA ASN A 701 11.66 22.49 -6.71
C ASN A 701 10.20 22.83 -6.37
N PHE A 702 9.26 22.64 -7.31
CA PHE A 702 7.84 22.86 -7.08
C PHE A 702 6.95 21.91 -7.89
N ALA A 703 5.91 21.38 -7.25
CA ALA A 703 4.86 20.61 -7.92
C ALA A 703 3.50 20.75 -7.22
N ILE A 704 2.43 20.73 -8.01
CA ILE A 704 1.05 20.54 -7.56
C ILE A 704 0.57 19.22 -8.16
N ALA A 705 0.13 18.29 -7.35
CA ALA A 705 -0.15 16.93 -7.80
C ALA A 705 -1.43 16.39 -7.17
N GLY A 706 -2.14 15.57 -7.93
CA GLY A 706 -3.19 14.73 -7.39
C GLY A 706 -2.60 13.58 -6.54
N PRO A 707 -3.44 12.86 -5.78
CA PRO A 707 -2.97 11.88 -4.79
C PRO A 707 -2.25 10.66 -5.39
N GLU A 708 -2.49 10.33 -6.66
CA GLU A 708 -1.73 9.28 -7.34
C GLU A 708 -0.42 9.82 -7.92
N ALA A 709 -0.44 11.03 -8.49
CA ALA A 709 0.73 11.60 -9.13
C ALA A 709 1.84 11.99 -8.15
N ILE A 710 1.49 12.48 -6.95
CA ILE A 710 2.46 12.89 -5.93
C ILE A 710 3.34 11.71 -5.46
N LYS A 711 2.82 10.48 -5.50
CA LYS A 711 3.55 9.25 -5.15
C LYS A 711 4.78 9.06 -6.03
N HIS A 712 4.64 9.34 -7.32
CA HIS A 712 5.73 9.23 -8.29
C HIS A 712 6.73 10.37 -8.12
N TYR A 713 6.25 11.57 -7.78
CA TYR A 713 7.11 12.73 -7.55
C TYR A 713 7.97 12.60 -6.29
N CYS A 714 7.40 12.15 -5.17
CA CYS A 714 8.10 12.03 -3.88
C CYS A 714 8.74 10.65 -3.65
N GLY A 715 8.33 9.62 -4.40
CA GLY A 715 8.78 8.23 -4.25
C GLY A 715 10.15 7.91 -4.85
N VAL A 716 10.80 8.86 -5.53
CA VAL A 716 12.07 8.66 -6.24
C VAL A 716 13.16 8.10 -5.32
N TRP A 717 13.18 8.48 -4.03
CA TRP A 717 14.15 7.99 -3.04
C TRP A 717 14.17 6.46 -2.90
N HIS A 718 13.01 5.82 -2.80
CA HIS A 718 12.90 4.36 -2.64
C HIS A 718 13.17 3.59 -3.93
N GLU A 719 12.91 4.21 -5.07
CA GLU A 719 13.09 3.61 -6.38
C GLU A 719 14.51 3.80 -6.94
N TYR A 720 15.25 4.77 -6.38
CA TYR A 720 16.63 5.09 -6.73
C TYR A 720 17.50 3.82 -6.68
N GLY A 721 18.12 3.48 -7.81
CA GLY A 721 18.99 2.30 -7.95
C GLY A 721 18.30 0.93 -8.10
N LYS A 722 16.98 0.79 -7.90
CA LYS A 722 16.25 -0.49 -8.08
C LYS A 722 15.52 -0.59 -9.41
N LYS A 723 14.73 0.43 -9.75
CA LYS A 723 13.88 0.47 -10.96
C LYS A 723 14.59 1.02 -12.19
N TYR A 724 15.73 1.66 -11.94
CA TYR A 724 16.35 2.57 -12.89
C TYR A 724 17.64 2.01 -13.48
N LYS A 725 18.09 0.80 -13.13
CA LYS A 725 19.31 0.19 -13.69
C LYS A 725 19.24 -0.02 -15.21
N ASP A 726 18.05 0.02 -15.78
CA ASP A 726 17.81 -0.18 -17.22
C ASP A 726 17.57 1.14 -17.97
N LEU A 727 17.64 2.29 -17.27
CA LEU A 727 17.53 3.62 -17.86
C LEU A 727 18.84 4.05 -18.53
N PRO A 728 18.77 4.99 -19.50
CA PRO A 728 19.96 5.48 -20.17
C PRO A 728 20.90 6.24 -19.19
N PHE A 729 22.12 5.72 -18.99
CA PHE A 729 23.15 6.28 -18.10
C PHE A 729 23.99 7.37 -18.76
N ASP A 730 24.45 8.37 -17.99
CA ASP A 730 25.49 9.32 -18.41
C ASP A 730 26.75 8.58 -18.87
N THR A 731 27.23 8.88 -20.08
CA THR A 731 28.41 8.22 -20.67
C THR A 731 29.72 8.63 -20.01
N GLY A 732 29.77 9.80 -19.36
CA GLY A 732 30.95 10.29 -18.63
C GLY A 732 31.03 9.74 -17.21
N SER A 733 29.91 9.52 -16.53
CA SER A 733 29.87 9.03 -15.14
C SER A 733 29.46 7.56 -14.97
N GLY A 734 28.91 6.93 -16.01
CA GLY A 734 28.41 5.55 -15.96
C GLY A 734 27.20 5.35 -15.03
N ALA A 735 26.57 6.44 -14.56
CA ALA A 735 25.46 6.45 -13.62
C ALA A 735 24.30 7.32 -14.12
N ILE A 736 23.10 7.09 -13.59
CA ILE A 736 21.94 7.95 -13.89
C ILE A 736 22.03 9.16 -13.00
N ASN A 737 21.98 10.34 -13.60
CA ASN A 737 21.91 11.57 -12.84
C ASN A 737 20.61 11.59 -11.99
N PRO A 738 20.70 11.88 -10.69
CA PRO A 738 19.53 11.93 -9.80
C PRO A 738 18.35 12.78 -10.31
N HIS A 739 18.59 13.93 -10.96
CA HIS A 739 17.50 14.76 -11.51
C HIS A 739 16.77 14.07 -12.66
N SER A 740 17.51 13.32 -13.49
CA SER A 740 16.94 12.53 -14.58
C SER A 740 16.03 11.42 -14.05
N THR A 741 16.34 10.87 -12.87
CA THR A 741 15.52 9.83 -12.23
C THR A 741 14.10 10.31 -11.97
N LEU A 742 13.90 11.54 -11.50
CA LEU A 742 12.56 12.11 -11.32
C LEU A 742 11.85 12.28 -12.66
N GLY A 743 12.54 12.83 -13.66
CA GLY A 743 11.99 12.99 -15.01
C GLY A 743 11.54 11.66 -15.62
N TYR A 744 12.38 10.63 -15.54
CA TYR A 744 12.04 9.28 -15.99
C TYR A 744 10.93 8.65 -15.16
N SER A 745 10.90 8.85 -13.84
CA SER A 745 9.83 8.36 -12.97
C SER A 745 8.47 8.87 -13.42
N LEU A 746 8.37 10.17 -13.70
CA LEU A 746 7.13 10.79 -14.15
C LEU A 746 6.76 10.36 -15.56
N MET A 747 7.71 10.38 -16.52
CA MET A 747 7.43 10.03 -17.92
C MET A 747 7.08 8.54 -18.11
N LEU A 748 7.70 7.64 -17.36
CA LEU A 748 7.37 6.20 -17.41
C LEU A 748 6.12 5.84 -16.64
N SER A 749 5.55 6.81 -15.92
CA SER A 749 4.28 6.67 -15.25
C SER A 749 3.18 7.21 -16.16
N ASP A 750 2.03 6.55 -16.15
CA ASP A 750 0.87 6.98 -16.93
C ASP A 750 0.18 8.15 -16.20
N LEU A 751 0.80 9.32 -16.24
CA LEU A 751 0.41 10.55 -15.51
C LEU A 751 0.14 11.71 -16.46
N TYR A 752 -0.83 12.56 -16.15
CA TYR A 752 -1.06 13.80 -16.90
C TYR A 752 -0.11 14.89 -16.41
N ILE A 753 1.08 14.96 -17.02
CA ILE A 753 2.13 15.94 -16.68
C ILE A 753 1.86 17.24 -17.44
N ARG A 754 1.73 18.35 -16.72
CA ARG A 754 1.53 19.68 -17.30
C ARG A 754 2.58 20.68 -16.76
N PRO A 755 3.19 21.49 -17.62
CA PRO A 755 4.05 22.57 -17.16
C PRO A 755 3.21 23.73 -16.60
N ILE A 756 3.71 24.41 -15.58
CA ILE A 756 3.20 25.71 -15.13
C ILE A 756 4.08 26.80 -15.74
N PHE A 757 3.47 27.77 -16.42
CA PHE A 757 4.17 28.71 -17.30
C PHE A 757 4.62 30.01 -16.60
N SER A 758 3.98 30.39 -15.50
CA SER A 758 4.19 31.69 -14.83
C SER A 758 5.46 31.86 -13.98
N PHE A 759 6.38 30.89 -13.97
CA PHE A 759 7.62 30.97 -13.18
C PHE A 759 8.73 31.73 -13.92
N GLN A 760 8.88 33.04 -13.68
CA GLN A 760 10.03 33.82 -14.14
C GLN A 760 11.17 33.77 -13.10
N ASN A 761 12.43 33.95 -13.55
CA ASN A 761 13.66 34.26 -12.76
C ASN A 761 14.84 33.27 -12.79
N TRP A 762 14.82 32.16 -13.57
CA TRP A 762 16.03 31.35 -13.77
C TRP A 762 16.48 31.31 -15.24
N GLN A 763 17.54 32.06 -15.54
CA GLN A 763 18.32 31.87 -16.76
C GLN A 763 19.31 30.72 -16.51
N TYR A 764 19.04 29.57 -17.11
CA TYR A 764 20.06 28.53 -17.20
C TYR A 764 21.16 29.05 -18.13
N ASN A 765 22.43 28.83 -17.76
CA ASN A 765 23.58 29.27 -18.55
C ASN A 765 23.43 28.75 -19.99
N ALA A 766 23.45 29.67 -20.97
CA ALA A 766 23.36 29.47 -22.42
C ALA A 766 23.37 27.99 -22.88
N THR A 767 22.19 27.37 -22.92
CA THR A 767 22.02 25.98 -23.32
C THR A 767 20.96 25.88 -24.42
N ARG A 768 21.30 25.13 -25.47
CA ARG A 768 20.39 24.82 -26.59
C ARG A 768 19.22 23.99 -26.07
N ILE A 769 18.01 24.38 -26.43
CA ILE A 769 16.78 23.62 -26.19
C ILE A 769 16.75 22.45 -27.20
N CYS A 770 16.60 21.23 -26.70
CA CYS A 770 16.44 20.02 -27.51
C CYS A 770 14.97 19.82 -27.89
N THR A 771 14.69 19.51 -29.16
CA THR A 771 13.34 19.10 -29.59
C THR A 771 13.05 17.66 -29.17
N VAL A 772 11.77 17.31 -29.06
CA VAL A 772 11.34 15.92 -28.77
C VAL A 772 11.94 14.92 -29.75
N ALA A 773 11.97 15.27 -31.05
CA ALA A 773 12.56 14.45 -32.10
C ALA A 773 14.08 14.24 -31.93
N GLU A 774 14.83 15.29 -31.58
CA GLU A 774 16.27 15.20 -31.29
C GLU A 774 16.53 14.31 -30.07
N TYR A 775 15.69 14.42 -29.03
CA TYR A 775 15.81 13.60 -27.82
C TYR A 775 15.42 12.12 -28.05
N ILE A 776 14.40 11.84 -28.87
CA ILE A 776 14.06 10.48 -29.31
C ILE A 776 15.22 9.86 -30.12
N GLY A 777 15.81 10.64 -31.03
CA GLY A 777 16.99 10.22 -31.80
C GLY A 777 18.14 9.83 -30.87
N PHE A 778 18.37 10.61 -29.83
CA PHE A 778 19.35 10.32 -28.80
C PHE A 778 19.04 9.04 -28.01
N LEU A 779 17.80 8.86 -27.52
CA LEU A 779 17.41 7.65 -26.77
C LEU A 779 17.60 6.36 -27.57
N ARG A 780 17.33 6.40 -28.88
CA ARG A 780 17.50 5.25 -29.79
C ARG A 780 18.96 4.91 -30.08
N ALA A 781 19.86 5.89 -29.99
CA ALA A 781 21.28 5.72 -30.32
C ALA A 781 22.13 5.23 -29.12
N ARG A 782 21.58 5.18 -27.91
CA ARG A 782 22.34 4.96 -26.67
C ARG A 782 22.47 3.46 -26.32
N SER A 783 23.69 3.00 -26.05
CA SER A 783 23.98 1.62 -25.64
C SER A 783 23.69 1.38 -24.15
N GLY A 784 23.19 0.18 -23.80
CA GLY A 784 22.99 -0.24 -22.40
C GLY A 784 21.61 0.04 -21.79
N ALA A 785 20.71 0.72 -22.49
CA ALA A 785 19.31 0.88 -22.07
C ALA A 785 18.47 -0.32 -22.55
N ASP A 786 17.50 -0.75 -21.73
CA ASP A 786 16.61 -1.85 -22.13
C ASP A 786 15.70 -1.40 -23.30
N PRO A 787 15.64 -2.15 -24.42
CA PRO A 787 14.84 -1.75 -25.59
C PRO A 787 13.36 -1.51 -25.30
N SER A 788 12.77 -2.22 -24.33
CA SER A 788 11.38 -2.04 -23.92
C SER A 788 11.15 -0.74 -23.13
N VAL A 789 12.14 -0.31 -22.36
CA VAL A 789 12.13 0.98 -21.64
C VAL A 789 12.28 2.12 -22.65
N VAL A 790 13.23 2.01 -23.58
CA VAL A 790 13.41 3.00 -24.66
C VAL A 790 12.15 3.12 -25.50
N SER A 791 11.52 2.01 -25.89
CA SER A 791 10.26 2.04 -26.65
C SER A 791 9.16 2.79 -25.90
N ARG A 792 8.94 2.50 -24.61
CA ARG A 792 7.91 3.18 -23.80
C ARG A 792 8.17 4.67 -23.63
N LEU A 793 9.43 5.06 -23.45
CA LEU A 793 9.82 6.47 -23.39
C LEU A 793 9.55 7.19 -24.72
N VAL A 794 9.88 6.53 -25.83
CA VAL A 794 9.62 7.06 -27.17
C VAL A 794 8.13 7.19 -27.44
N ASP A 795 7.33 6.19 -27.08
CA ASP A 795 5.87 6.23 -27.21
C ASP A 795 5.30 7.41 -26.40
N ARG A 796 5.73 7.56 -25.14
CA ARG A 796 5.29 8.67 -24.28
C ARG A 796 5.70 10.04 -24.80
N LEU A 797 6.96 10.19 -25.23
CA LEU A 797 7.45 11.46 -25.79
C LEU A 797 6.72 11.81 -27.09
N SER A 798 6.35 10.81 -27.88
CA SER A 798 5.56 11.01 -29.11
C SER A 798 4.12 11.44 -28.82
N GLU A 799 3.54 11.02 -27.69
CA GLU A 799 2.24 11.51 -27.22
C GLU A 799 2.29 12.98 -26.74
N LEU A 800 3.45 13.42 -26.24
CA LEU A 800 3.69 14.80 -25.79
C LEU A 800 4.04 15.75 -26.96
N GLU A 801 4.44 15.21 -28.12
CA GLU A 801 4.89 15.96 -29.30
C GLU A 801 3.87 16.98 -29.86
N PRO A 802 2.55 16.73 -29.84
CA PRO A 802 1.57 17.73 -30.28
C PRO A 802 1.34 18.88 -29.28
N ALA A 803 1.87 18.81 -28.05
CA ALA A 803 1.46 19.63 -26.92
C ALA A 803 2.57 20.45 -26.24
N GLN A 804 3.84 20.36 -26.67
CA GLN A 804 4.99 21.03 -26.01
C GLN A 804 5.89 21.81 -26.95
#